data_AF-A0A926R7I0-F1
#
_entry.id   AF-A0A926R7I0-F1
#
_cell.length_a   1.000
_cell.length_b   1.000
_cell.length_c   1.000
_cell.angle_alpha   90.00
_cell.angle_beta   90.00
_cell.angle_gamma   90.00
#
_symmetry.space_group_name_H-M   'P 1'
#
loop_
_entity.id
_entity.type
_entity.pdbx_description
1 polymer ?
#
loop_
_entity_poly.entity_id
_entity_poly.type
_entity_poly.pdbx_seq_one_letter_code
_entity_poly.pdbx_strand_id
1 'polypeptide(L)'
;MLKDTKIKNKIFILTLAFFSVVIATYVLSEGQPFLSLYNNGLDTVLGAVIKSETSDRIKHLIFSLDTEYFKVMIGFFFFLLMIFFLFNSKKIIFSNKFYDFFKLSEFRPEFLKNDIYILIALAAGLGLFLELAIIRIHSSYFQLFAYFKNLSLLSCFLGLGIGYSFSKVKLYSLNWTFPLVALQVSFMYILKDTPVTLFFQNPISEIWNMGQSIAIGSLHVILIYFFISIIFLFNAVAFIPLGHLVARLMLNTDPLKAYSYDLLGAIAGIGLFTILSFLWTGPTVWLIISFSILIFFQFNLKLNIKFSCITFVILILSLNIFNDTSKMDLHSPYQNVSVKFNNNQLKPILVQSNNIWLQTPMDLSNEINQKKNPLWHKFYIIPFTSTNYDFKDILIVGSGTGNDVATAIRYSKGNIDAVEIDPLVANLGEKFHPENPYSNSRVNLIINDARNFIKEIDKKYDLIVYSVLDSHANLSSKGGVRLDSYVYTVESFYEAKKKLNENGVMFLSFAVSTEQMGNKIYKMLKMNFDKEPKILTRDHKTDDKNFIEGIYSFVVSNNDLSLNLSKSNFIETNVFKDKKFYQDVDVSTDDWPFFYMSYRIYPVSYVVLISVIFLISLFFLKNLTKMSLSKFSFPSFFLGVGFMLMETKGITELAKIYGSTWFVVSIVITAILTMAYLANLFIIKGIKISINQIYFFLILSLLLSYSLSFINFYNYPILLLKLIIPIILTFPVFFSGLAFSKELVRYGSTANALSCNILGAIVGGLLEYNSMYFGFKFLYLLAIFFYFMAYVSSNKLSLVR
;
A
#
# COMPACT_ATOMS: atom_id res chain seq x y z
N MET A 1 4.42 24.20 -41.19
CA MET A 1 3.22 25.04 -41.01
C MET A 1 1.94 24.37 -41.54
N LEU A 2 1.85 23.96 -42.82
CA LEU A 2 0.65 23.27 -43.38
C LEU A 2 0.46 21.80 -42.94
N LYS A 3 1.53 21.09 -42.54
CA LYS A 3 1.42 19.74 -41.95
C LYS A 3 0.99 19.77 -40.48
N ASP A 4 1.28 20.87 -39.78
CA ASP A 4 1.17 20.98 -38.33
C ASP A 4 -0.26 21.40 -37.90
N THR A 5 -0.94 22.23 -38.71
CA THR A 5 -2.38 22.54 -38.55
C THR A 5 -3.26 21.32 -38.81
N LYS A 6 -2.88 20.43 -39.73
CA LYS A 6 -3.65 19.20 -40.04
C LYS A 6 -3.72 18.23 -38.87
N ILE A 7 -2.71 18.17 -37.98
CA ILE A 7 -2.69 17.20 -36.88
C ILE A 7 -3.44 17.69 -35.65
N LYS A 8 -3.32 18.99 -35.30
CA LYS A 8 -4.16 19.60 -34.24
C LYS A 8 -5.64 19.44 -34.57
N ASN A 9 -6.02 19.68 -35.83
CA ASN A 9 -7.38 19.48 -36.30
C ASN A 9 -7.79 18.00 -36.20
N LYS A 10 -6.91 17.04 -36.51
CA LYS A 10 -7.23 15.61 -36.38
C LYS A 10 -7.52 15.17 -34.94
N ILE A 11 -6.71 15.57 -33.95
CA ILE A 11 -6.96 15.20 -32.55
C ILE A 11 -8.25 15.85 -32.06
N PHE A 12 -8.46 17.13 -32.38
CA PHE A 12 -9.70 17.82 -32.04
C PHE A 12 -10.93 17.16 -32.66
N ILE A 13 -10.87 16.81 -33.96
CA ILE A 13 -11.94 16.10 -34.67
C ILE A 13 -12.20 14.71 -34.06
N LEU A 14 -11.15 13.96 -33.71
CA LEU A 14 -11.30 12.65 -33.08
C LEU A 14 -11.95 12.75 -31.69
N THR A 15 -11.56 13.73 -30.87
CA THR A 15 -12.19 13.98 -29.57
C THR A 15 -13.66 14.36 -29.75
N LEU A 16 -13.97 15.26 -30.68
CA LEU A 16 -15.34 15.66 -30.96
C LEU A 16 -16.17 14.46 -31.43
N ALA A 17 -15.64 13.68 -32.37
CA ALA A 17 -16.28 12.48 -32.88
C ALA A 17 -16.54 11.45 -31.78
N PHE A 18 -15.58 11.23 -30.86
CA PHE A 18 -15.77 10.34 -29.71
C PHE A 18 -16.97 10.78 -28.87
N PHE A 19 -17.02 12.04 -28.43
CA PHE A 19 -18.12 12.52 -27.59
C PHE A 19 -19.45 12.59 -28.35
N SER A 20 -19.44 12.88 -29.65
CA SER A 20 -20.64 12.79 -30.49
C SER A 20 -21.19 11.36 -30.54
N VAL A 21 -20.32 10.35 -30.67
CA VAL A 21 -20.71 8.93 -30.63
C VAL A 21 -21.23 8.56 -29.24
N VAL A 22 -20.59 9.02 -28.16
CA VAL A 22 -21.05 8.76 -26.78
C VAL A 22 -22.48 9.29 -26.57
N ILE A 23 -22.74 10.53 -26.98
CA ILE A 23 -24.06 11.17 -26.85
C ILE A 23 -25.08 10.46 -27.76
N ALA A 24 -24.73 10.18 -29.02
CA ALA A 24 -25.61 9.49 -29.95
C ALA A 24 -25.99 8.10 -29.41
N THR A 25 -25.03 7.34 -28.86
CA THR A 25 -25.28 6.02 -28.28
C THR A 25 -26.23 6.10 -27.09
N TYR A 26 -26.07 7.11 -26.21
CA TYR A 26 -26.98 7.33 -25.07
C TYR A 26 -28.41 7.66 -25.52
N VAL A 27 -28.55 8.54 -26.53
CA VAL A 27 -29.86 8.94 -27.05
C VAL A 27 -30.55 7.79 -27.79
N LEU A 28 -29.83 7.06 -28.64
CA LEU A 28 -30.36 5.92 -29.41
C LEU A 28 -30.74 4.72 -28.55
N SER A 29 -30.19 4.63 -27.34
CA SER A 29 -30.48 3.56 -26.37
C SER A 29 -31.48 3.98 -25.29
N GLU A 30 -32.15 5.12 -25.46
CA GLU A 30 -33.10 5.67 -24.49
C GLU A 30 -32.51 5.83 -23.07
N GLY A 31 -31.20 6.11 -22.99
CA GLY A 31 -30.47 6.28 -21.73
C GLY A 31 -29.95 4.99 -21.08
N GLN A 32 -30.07 3.84 -21.76
CA GLN A 32 -29.60 2.53 -21.26
C GLN A 32 -28.63 1.83 -22.25
N PRO A 33 -27.49 2.46 -22.59
CA PRO A 33 -26.58 1.96 -23.62
C PRO A 33 -25.95 0.59 -23.32
N PHE A 34 -25.52 0.32 -22.08
CA PHE A 34 -24.94 -0.96 -21.70
C PHE A 34 -25.99 -2.06 -21.64
N LEU A 35 -27.20 -1.78 -21.15
CA LEU A 35 -28.30 -2.75 -21.20
C LEU A 35 -28.69 -3.08 -22.65
N SER A 36 -28.75 -2.07 -23.53
CA SER A 36 -28.99 -2.28 -24.96
C SER A 36 -27.90 -3.16 -25.59
N LEU A 37 -26.62 -2.94 -25.26
CA LEU A 37 -25.53 -3.79 -25.72
C LEU A 37 -25.64 -5.22 -25.15
N TYR A 38 -25.96 -5.35 -23.86
CA TYR A 38 -26.15 -6.64 -23.19
C TYR A 38 -27.21 -7.49 -23.87
N ASN A 39 -28.37 -6.90 -24.18
CA ASN A 39 -29.45 -7.59 -24.87
C ASN A 39 -29.12 -7.92 -26.34
N ASN A 40 -28.14 -7.23 -26.93
CA ASN A 40 -27.70 -7.41 -28.31
C ASN A 40 -26.38 -8.21 -28.42
N GLY A 41 -26.17 -9.19 -27.53
CA GLY A 41 -25.07 -10.16 -27.63
C GLY A 41 -23.82 -9.84 -26.80
N LEU A 42 -23.75 -8.69 -26.11
CA LEU A 42 -22.64 -8.42 -25.18
C LEU A 42 -22.69 -9.37 -23.96
N ASP A 43 -23.85 -9.96 -23.66
CA ASP A 43 -23.99 -11.00 -22.64
C ASP A 43 -23.08 -12.22 -22.89
N THR A 44 -22.99 -12.69 -24.14
CA THR A 44 -22.10 -13.82 -24.51
C THR A 44 -20.63 -13.46 -24.34
N VAL A 45 -20.25 -12.22 -24.66
CA VAL A 45 -18.88 -11.70 -24.51
C VAL A 45 -18.56 -11.48 -23.03
N LEU A 46 -19.45 -10.86 -22.27
CA LEU A 46 -19.30 -10.65 -20.83
C LEU A 46 -19.25 -11.98 -20.08
N GLY A 47 -20.05 -12.98 -20.47
CA GLY A 47 -19.98 -14.33 -19.91
C GLY A 47 -18.66 -15.06 -20.22
N ALA A 48 -18.04 -14.75 -21.36
CA ALA A 48 -16.71 -15.27 -21.72
C ALA A 48 -15.56 -14.53 -21.04
N VAL A 49 -15.73 -13.23 -20.75
CA VAL A 49 -14.70 -12.36 -20.16
C VAL A 49 -14.77 -12.35 -18.63
N ILE A 50 -15.97 -12.43 -18.04
CA ILE A 50 -16.24 -12.34 -16.60
C ILE A 50 -17.12 -13.52 -16.22
N LYS A 51 -16.52 -14.56 -15.67
CA LYS A 51 -17.28 -15.69 -15.17
C LYS A 51 -17.89 -15.32 -13.82
N SER A 52 -19.10 -14.75 -13.82
CA SER A 52 -19.85 -14.44 -12.59
C SER A 52 -20.42 -15.71 -11.96
N GLU A 53 -20.42 -15.78 -10.63
CA GLU A 53 -21.04 -16.86 -9.87
C GLU A 53 -22.58 -16.87 -10.01
N THR A 54 -23.20 -15.73 -10.34
CA THR A 54 -24.67 -15.61 -10.53
C THR A 54 -25.03 -14.65 -11.67
N SER A 55 -26.12 -14.95 -12.39
CA SER A 55 -26.66 -14.14 -13.49
C SER A 55 -27.21 -12.78 -13.04
N ASP A 56 -27.74 -12.71 -11.81
CA ASP A 56 -28.36 -11.50 -11.28
C ASP A 56 -27.33 -10.42 -10.95
N ARG A 57 -26.12 -10.82 -10.53
CA ARG A 57 -25.01 -9.90 -10.26
C ARG A 57 -24.56 -9.15 -11.51
N ILE A 58 -24.56 -9.82 -12.68
CA ILE A 58 -24.21 -9.20 -13.97
C ILE A 58 -25.27 -8.16 -14.36
N LYS A 59 -26.55 -8.47 -14.22
CA LYS A 59 -27.64 -7.53 -14.54
C LYS A 59 -27.59 -6.27 -13.66
N HIS A 60 -27.37 -6.42 -12.36
CA HIS A 60 -27.18 -5.28 -11.46
C HIS A 60 -25.97 -4.43 -11.83
N LEU A 61 -24.86 -5.07 -12.23
CA LEU A 61 -23.66 -4.38 -12.68
C LEU A 61 -23.92 -3.52 -13.92
N ILE A 62 -24.64 -4.06 -14.90
CA ILE A 62 -24.97 -3.37 -16.16
C ILE A 62 -25.85 -2.15 -15.88
N PHE A 63 -26.90 -2.31 -15.07
CA PHE A 63 -27.75 -1.18 -14.70
C PHE A 63 -26.95 -0.07 -14.01
N SER A 64 -26.03 -0.43 -13.13
CA SER A 64 -25.17 0.54 -12.46
C SER A 64 -24.14 1.19 -13.40
N LEU A 65 -23.72 0.51 -14.47
CA LEU A 65 -22.88 1.11 -15.52
C LEU A 65 -23.66 2.13 -16.34
N ASP A 66 -24.95 1.87 -16.63
CA ASP A 66 -25.82 2.82 -17.34
C ASP A 66 -26.05 4.09 -16.51
N THR A 67 -26.28 3.98 -15.20
CA THR A 67 -26.41 5.16 -14.33
C THR A 67 -25.16 6.02 -14.32
N GLU A 68 -23.99 5.42 -14.52
CA GLU A 68 -22.69 6.10 -14.50
C GLU A 68 -22.08 6.26 -15.90
N TYR A 69 -22.89 6.10 -16.96
CA TYR A 69 -22.41 5.97 -18.34
C TYR A 69 -21.43 7.08 -18.76
N PHE A 70 -21.77 8.34 -18.51
CA PHE A 70 -20.91 9.47 -18.89
C PHE A 70 -19.58 9.47 -18.13
N LYS A 71 -19.58 9.11 -16.83
CA LYS A 71 -18.33 9.00 -16.05
C LYS A 71 -17.44 7.89 -16.63
N VAL A 72 -18.04 6.73 -16.93
CA VAL A 72 -17.34 5.59 -17.53
C VAL A 72 -16.74 5.97 -18.89
N MET A 73 -17.48 6.65 -19.76
CA MET A 73 -17.00 7.03 -21.08
C MET A 73 -15.93 8.13 -21.05
N ILE A 74 -16.01 9.08 -20.11
CA ILE A 74 -14.92 10.05 -19.87
C ILE A 74 -13.67 9.33 -19.35
N GLY A 75 -13.81 8.41 -18.41
CA GLY A 75 -12.72 7.58 -17.93
C GLY A 75 -12.08 6.76 -19.06
N PHE A 76 -12.88 6.17 -19.93
CA PHE A 76 -12.39 5.44 -21.10
C PHE A 76 -11.62 6.36 -22.08
N PHE A 77 -12.09 7.59 -22.30
CA PHE A 77 -11.36 8.58 -23.09
C PHE A 77 -9.99 8.92 -22.47
N PHE A 78 -9.93 9.13 -21.15
CA PHE A 78 -8.66 9.37 -20.47
C PHE A 78 -7.71 8.17 -20.56
N PHE A 79 -8.24 6.95 -20.46
CA PHE A 79 -7.45 5.73 -20.68
C PHE A 79 -6.86 5.67 -22.10
N LEU A 80 -7.63 6.00 -23.13
CA LEU A 80 -7.15 6.09 -24.51
C LEU A 80 -6.06 7.16 -24.68
N LEU A 81 -6.21 8.32 -24.02
CA LEU A 81 -5.18 9.36 -23.98
C LEU A 81 -3.90 8.87 -23.29
N MET A 82 -4.01 8.12 -22.19
CA MET A 82 -2.86 7.53 -21.50
C MET A 82 -2.10 6.58 -22.43
N ILE A 83 -2.81 5.67 -23.11
CA ILE A 83 -2.23 4.77 -24.12
C ILE A 83 -1.55 5.57 -25.24
N PHE A 84 -2.20 6.61 -25.76
CA PHE A 84 -1.64 7.48 -26.79
C PHE A 84 -0.32 8.14 -26.34
N PHE A 85 -0.27 8.66 -25.12
CA PHE A 85 0.95 9.27 -24.57
C PHE A 85 2.06 8.24 -24.29
N LEU A 86 1.71 7.03 -23.86
CA LEU A 86 2.68 5.93 -23.72
C LEU A 86 3.38 5.60 -25.04
N PHE A 87 2.60 5.41 -26.12
CA PHE A 87 3.16 5.16 -27.45
C PHE A 87 4.02 6.32 -27.96
N ASN A 88 3.75 7.54 -27.51
CA ASN A 88 4.52 8.73 -27.87
C ASN A 88 5.52 9.18 -26.79
N SER A 89 5.82 8.34 -25.78
CA SER A 89 6.70 8.66 -24.65
C SER A 89 8.08 9.17 -25.08
N LYS A 90 8.70 8.58 -26.11
CA LYS A 90 9.96 9.10 -26.68
C LYS A 90 9.88 10.56 -27.13
N LYS A 91 8.79 10.95 -27.78
CA LYS A 91 8.59 12.33 -28.23
C LYS A 91 8.35 13.25 -27.05
N ILE A 92 7.60 12.80 -26.04
CA ILE A 92 7.37 13.53 -24.79
C ILE A 92 8.71 13.82 -24.09
N ILE A 93 9.59 12.81 -24.01
CA ILE A 93 10.86 12.90 -23.28
C ILE A 93 11.89 13.74 -24.04
N PHE A 94 12.07 13.50 -25.34
CA PHE A 94 13.21 14.02 -26.10
C PHE A 94 12.89 15.15 -27.09
N SER A 95 11.61 15.40 -27.42
CA SER A 95 11.26 16.43 -28.41
C SER A 95 11.02 17.78 -27.76
N ASN A 96 11.57 18.84 -28.35
CA ASN A 96 11.22 20.23 -28.04
C ASN A 96 9.89 20.69 -28.68
N LYS A 97 9.35 19.87 -29.58
CA LYS A 97 8.10 20.09 -30.31
C LYS A 97 7.29 18.80 -30.28
N PHE A 98 6.37 18.71 -29.33
CA PHE A 98 5.37 17.65 -29.35
C PHE A 98 4.20 18.12 -30.22
N TYR A 99 4.17 17.67 -31.48
CA TYR A 99 3.10 17.99 -32.44
C TYR A 99 2.79 19.51 -32.58
N ASP A 100 3.81 20.37 -32.38
CA ASP A 100 3.69 21.83 -32.34
C ASP A 100 2.60 22.39 -31.40
N PHE A 101 2.13 21.61 -30.43
CA PHE A 101 1.23 22.11 -29.39
C PHE A 101 1.93 23.15 -28.52
N PHE A 102 3.19 22.90 -28.17
CA PHE A 102 4.01 23.78 -27.35
C PHE A 102 5.45 23.80 -27.86
N LYS A 103 6.04 25.00 -27.99
CA LYS A 103 7.47 25.17 -28.19
C LYS A 103 8.12 25.10 -26.81
N LEU A 104 8.78 23.99 -26.50
CA LEU A 104 9.43 23.79 -25.20
C LEU A 104 10.84 24.38 -25.25
N SER A 105 11.16 25.24 -24.27
CA SER A 105 12.52 25.74 -24.05
C SER A 105 13.38 24.63 -23.44
N GLU A 106 14.66 24.63 -23.80
CA GLU A 106 15.64 23.75 -23.16
C GLU A 106 15.91 24.23 -21.73
N PHE A 107 15.99 23.30 -20.78
CA PHE A 107 16.53 23.56 -19.46
C PHE A 107 17.96 24.11 -19.54
N ARG A 108 18.20 25.29 -18.95
CA ARG A 108 19.53 25.83 -18.74
C ARG A 108 19.70 26.18 -17.25
N PRO A 109 20.55 25.44 -16.51
CA PRO A 109 20.71 25.64 -15.06
C PRO A 109 21.29 27.03 -14.74
N GLU A 110 22.03 27.62 -15.68
CA GLU A 110 22.61 28.97 -15.62
C GLU A 110 21.60 30.10 -15.32
N PHE A 111 20.29 29.87 -15.55
CA PHE A 111 19.25 30.86 -15.27
C PHE A 111 18.78 30.88 -13.81
N LEU A 112 19.17 29.90 -13.01
CA LEU A 112 18.80 29.83 -11.60
C LEU A 112 19.78 30.68 -10.78
N LYS A 113 19.29 31.75 -10.14
CA LYS A 113 20.08 32.64 -9.25
C LYS A 113 20.36 32.04 -7.86
N ASN A 114 19.76 30.89 -7.54
CA ASN A 114 19.84 30.25 -6.23
C ASN A 114 21.02 29.27 -6.14
N ASP A 115 21.44 28.95 -4.91
CA ASP A 115 22.42 27.90 -4.66
C ASP A 115 21.97 26.57 -5.31
N ILE A 116 22.78 26.04 -6.24
CA ILE A 116 22.50 24.83 -7.01
C ILE A 116 22.22 23.64 -6.09
N TYR A 117 22.85 23.59 -4.93
CA TYR A 117 22.64 22.52 -3.95
C TYR A 117 21.25 22.56 -3.31
N ILE A 118 20.71 23.74 -3.02
CA ILE A 118 19.32 23.89 -2.54
C ILE A 118 18.34 23.45 -3.61
N LEU A 119 18.63 23.71 -4.89
CA LEU A 119 17.78 23.29 -5.99
C LEU A 119 17.80 21.77 -6.19
N ILE A 120 18.94 21.12 -5.99
CA ILE A 120 19.03 19.65 -5.93
C ILE A 120 18.13 19.13 -4.81
N ALA A 121 18.25 19.69 -3.60
CA ALA A 121 17.42 19.28 -2.46
C ALA A 121 15.91 19.48 -2.73
N LEU A 122 15.51 20.61 -3.32
CA LEU A 122 14.11 20.87 -3.67
C LEU A 122 13.59 19.91 -4.74
N ALA A 123 14.39 19.58 -5.76
CA ALA A 123 13.99 18.66 -6.81
C ALA A 123 13.90 17.21 -6.31
N ALA A 124 14.86 16.77 -5.49
CA ALA A 124 14.85 15.46 -4.83
C ALA A 124 13.67 15.33 -3.86
N GLY A 125 13.45 16.37 -3.05
CA GLY A 125 12.31 16.43 -2.12
C GLY A 125 10.97 16.40 -2.83
N LEU A 126 10.81 17.10 -3.96
CA LEU A 126 9.62 17.01 -4.81
C LEU A 126 9.43 15.58 -5.36
N GLY A 127 10.51 14.95 -5.83
CA GLY A 127 10.48 13.57 -6.33
C GLY A 127 9.91 12.59 -5.30
N LEU A 128 10.49 12.59 -4.09
CA LEU A 128 10.04 11.68 -3.02
C LEU A 128 8.67 12.06 -2.47
N PHE A 129 8.37 13.36 -2.33
CA PHE A 129 7.06 13.81 -1.86
C PHE A 129 5.94 13.35 -2.82
N LEU A 130 6.14 13.55 -4.13
CA LEU A 130 5.16 13.17 -5.13
C LEU A 130 5.05 11.65 -5.26
N GLU A 131 6.16 10.91 -5.12
CA GLU A 131 6.15 9.45 -5.05
C GLU A 131 5.24 8.95 -3.92
N LEU A 132 5.42 9.45 -2.69
CA LEU A 132 4.59 9.09 -1.54
C LEU A 132 3.11 9.48 -1.75
N ALA A 133 2.86 10.66 -2.32
CA ALA A 133 1.51 11.11 -2.63
C ALA A 133 0.83 10.19 -3.65
N ILE A 134 1.53 9.80 -4.72
CA ILE A 134 0.98 8.93 -5.78
C ILE A 134 0.70 7.52 -5.26
N ILE A 135 1.60 6.94 -4.45
CA ILE A 135 1.37 5.64 -3.81
C ILE A 135 0.05 5.67 -3.02
N ARG A 136 -0.16 6.74 -2.23
CA ARG A 136 -1.37 6.90 -1.42
C ARG A 136 -2.61 7.14 -2.28
N ILE A 137 -2.52 7.99 -3.29
CA ILE A 137 -3.64 8.28 -4.23
C ILE A 137 -4.07 7.01 -4.97
N HIS A 138 -3.14 6.26 -5.55
CA HIS A 138 -3.48 5.03 -6.27
C HIS A 138 -4.22 4.03 -5.37
N SER A 139 -3.68 3.78 -4.17
CA SER A 139 -4.29 2.86 -3.22
C SER A 139 -5.67 3.33 -2.70
N SER A 140 -5.91 4.64 -2.69
CA SER A 140 -7.17 5.22 -2.21
C SER A 140 -8.29 5.16 -3.25
N TYR A 141 -7.95 5.22 -4.54
CA TYR A 141 -8.94 5.28 -5.62
C TYR A 141 -9.22 3.92 -6.26
N PHE A 142 -8.22 3.04 -6.31
CA PHE A 142 -8.36 1.70 -6.87
C PHE A 142 -7.83 0.68 -5.88
N GLN A 143 -8.73 -0.18 -5.38
CA GLN A 143 -8.44 -1.24 -4.41
C GLN A 143 -7.28 -2.14 -4.85
N LEU A 144 -7.14 -2.41 -6.15
CA LEU A 144 -6.02 -3.17 -6.71
C LEU A 144 -4.67 -2.64 -6.23
N PHE A 145 -4.47 -1.32 -6.23
CA PHE A 145 -3.22 -0.70 -5.77
C PHE A 145 -3.09 -0.63 -4.24
N ALA A 146 -4.16 -0.89 -3.48
CA ALA A 146 -4.05 -1.08 -2.04
C ALA A 146 -3.37 -2.42 -1.69
N TYR A 147 -3.54 -3.44 -2.52
CA TYR A 147 -2.80 -4.71 -2.42
C TYR A 147 -1.42 -4.62 -3.08
N PHE A 148 -1.34 -3.90 -4.20
CA PHE A 148 -0.12 -3.73 -4.98
C PHE A 148 0.56 -2.37 -4.78
N LYS A 149 0.68 -1.90 -3.53
CA LYS A 149 1.25 -0.57 -3.23
C LYS A 149 2.66 -0.39 -3.81
N ASN A 150 3.47 -1.45 -3.82
CA ASN A 150 4.82 -1.41 -4.37
C ASN A 150 4.87 -1.27 -5.88
N LEU A 151 3.81 -1.56 -6.64
CA LEU A 151 3.85 -1.32 -8.09
C LEU A 151 3.95 0.18 -8.40
N SER A 152 3.27 1.02 -7.62
CA SER A 152 3.39 2.46 -7.70
C SER A 152 4.81 2.93 -7.35
N LEU A 153 5.39 2.38 -6.26
CA LEU A 153 6.77 2.65 -5.84
C LEU A 153 7.79 2.25 -6.93
N LEU A 154 7.73 1.01 -7.41
CA LEU A 154 8.61 0.48 -8.46
C LEU A 154 8.48 1.27 -9.77
N SER A 155 7.28 1.76 -10.08
CA SER A 155 7.03 2.63 -11.23
C SER A 155 7.71 4.00 -11.08
N CYS A 156 7.59 4.63 -9.90
CA CYS A 156 8.30 5.87 -9.58
C CYS A 156 9.82 5.68 -9.67
N PHE A 157 10.36 4.60 -9.11
CA PHE A 157 11.77 4.25 -9.20
C PHE A 157 12.22 4.01 -10.64
N LEU A 158 11.43 3.30 -11.46
CA LEU A 158 11.73 3.12 -12.88
C LEU A 158 11.81 4.46 -13.60
N GLY A 159 10.83 5.35 -13.36
CA GLY A 159 10.78 6.68 -13.94
C GLY A 159 11.98 7.53 -13.53
N LEU A 160 12.22 7.69 -12.23
CA LEU A 160 13.34 8.45 -11.68
C LEU A 160 14.68 7.89 -12.17
N GLY A 161 14.87 6.56 -12.10
CA GLY A 161 16.07 5.85 -12.53
C GLY A 161 16.40 6.06 -14.01
N ILE A 162 15.39 5.98 -14.89
CA ILE A 162 15.55 6.32 -16.32
C ILE A 162 15.87 7.81 -16.47
N GLY A 163 15.20 8.70 -15.73
CA GLY A 163 15.47 10.13 -15.73
C GLY A 163 16.91 10.46 -15.37
N TYR A 164 17.46 9.82 -14.34
CA TYR A 164 18.86 10.00 -13.93
C TYR A 164 19.86 9.66 -15.05
N SER A 165 19.55 8.64 -15.88
CA SER A 165 20.41 8.26 -17.01
C SER A 165 20.55 9.37 -18.07
N PHE A 166 19.61 10.33 -18.10
CA PHE A 166 19.56 11.41 -19.09
C PHE A 166 20.34 12.67 -18.70
N SER A 167 21.19 12.62 -17.68
CA SER A 167 22.00 13.78 -17.23
C SER A 167 22.62 14.60 -18.37
N LYS A 168 23.18 13.96 -19.42
CA LYS A 168 23.80 14.64 -20.57
C LYS A 168 22.82 15.07 -21.67
N VAL A 169 21.61 14.52 -21.68
CA VAL A 169 20.56 14.84 -22.66
C VAL A 169 19.86 16.15 -22.29
N LYS A 170 19.38 16.87 -23.30
CA LYS A 170 18.60 18.10 -23.13
C LYS A 170 17.25 17.80 -22.45
N LEU A 171 16.92 18.54 -21.39
CA LEU A 171 15.66 18.39 -20.67
C LEU A 171 14.59 19.32 -21.28
N TYR A 172 13.66 18.72 -22.02
CA TYR A 172 12.44 19.38 -22.53
C TYR A 172 11.17 18.95 -21.79
N SER A 173 11.22 17.78 -21.15
CA SER A 173 10.06 17.03 -20.69
C SER A 173 9.49 17.49 -19.34
N LEU A 174 10.12 18.44 -18.65
CA LEU A 174 9.68 18.86 -17.31
C LEU A 174 8.24 19.39 -17.29
N ASN A 175 7.80 20.01 -18.40
CA ASN A 175 6.43 20.48 -18.59
C ASN A 175 5.38 19.36 -18.72
N TRP A 176 5.80 18.12 -18.93
CA TRP A 176 4.91 16.97 -19.05
C TRP A 176 4.64 16.25 -17.73
N THR A 177 5.49 16.45 -16.71
CA THR A 177 5.35 15.82 -15.38
C THR A 177 3.92 15.95 -14.85
N PHE A 178 3.45 17.18 -14.68
CA PHE A 178 2.15 17.44 -14.06
C PHE A 178 0.96 17.11 -14.96
N PRO A 179 0.96 17.41 -16.28
CA PRO A 179 -0.09 16.96 -17.18
C PRO A 179 -0.33 15.45 -17.16
N LEU A 180 0.75 14.65 -17.09
CA LEU A 180 0.63 13.20 -17.00
C LEU A 180 0.06 12.79 -15.63
N VAL A 181 0.61 13.32 -14.52
CA VAL A 181 0.05 13.07 -13.18
C VAL A 181 -1.42 13.46 -13.09
N ALA A 182 -1.78 14.65 -13.57
CA ALA A 182 -3.16 15.14 -13.59
C ALA A 182 -4.09 14.19 -14.37
N LEU A 183 -3.69 13.77 -15.58
CA LEU A 183 -4.48 12.85 -16.38
C LEU A 183 -4.74 11.52 -15.65
N GLN A 184 -3.69 10.93 -15.06
CA GLN A 184 -3.79 9.67 -14.34
C GLN A 184 -4.64 9.79 -13.07
N VAL A 185 -4.43 10.84 -12.26
CA VAL A 185 -5.20 11.07 -11.04
C VAL A 185 -6.67 11.34 -11.38
N SER A 186 -6.95 12.17 -12.39
CA SER A 186 -8.32 12.41 -12.87
C SER A 186 -8.98 11.15 -13.41
N PHE A 187 -8.26 10.34 -14.19
CA PHE A 187 -8.73 9.03 -14.67
C PHE A 187 -9.16 8.13 -13.51
N MET A 188 -8.30 8.00 -12.50
CA MET A 188 -8.58 7.15 -11.36
C MET A 188 -9.72 7.70 -10.50
N TYR A 189 -9.75 9.02 -10.27
CA TYR A 189 -10.77 9.66 -9.45
C TYR A 189 -12.17 9.52 -10.06
N ILE A 190 -12.32 9.75 -11.36
CA ILE A 190 -13.62 9.67 -12.04
C ILE A 190 -14.20 8.26 -11.96
N LEU A 191 -13.34 7.24 -12.00
CA LEU A 191 -13.76 5.84 -12.01
C LEU A 191 -13.90 5.23 -10.61
N LYS A 192 -13.35 5.83 -9.55
CA LYS A 192 -13.22 5.22 -8.21
C LYS A 192 -14.56 4.74 -7.61
N ASP A 193 -15.66 5.44 -7.91
CA ASP A 193 -17.01 5.16 -7.41
C ASP A 193 -17.90 4.49 -8.46
N THR A 194 -17.34 4.12 -9.61
CA THR A 194 -18.09 3.44 -10.67
C THR A 194 -17.94 1.92 -10.57
N PRO A 195 -18.90 1.15 -11.12
CA PRO A 195 -18.82 -0.31 -11.13
C PRO A 195 -17.65 -0.86 -11.95
N VAL A 196 -16.98 -0.02 -12.75
CA VAL A 196 -15.78 -0.37 -13.52
C VAL A 196 -14.67 -0.92 -12.61
N THR A 197 -14.58 -0.42 -11.38
CA THR A 197 -13.60 -0.93 -10.39
C THR A 197 -13.78 -2.42 -10.10
N LEU A 198 -15.01 -2.94 -10.17
CA LEU A 198 -15.33 -4.36 -10.00
C LEU A 198 -14.82 -5.23 -11.16
N PHE A 199 -14.51 -4.66 -12.32
CA PHE A 199 -13.87 -5.36 -13.42
C PHE A 199 -12.35 -5.50 -13.20
N PHE A 200 -11.76 -4.68 -12.32
CA PHE A 200 -10.35 -4.73 -11.99
C PHE A 200 -10.12 -5.40 -10.63
N GLN A 201 -10.85 -6.50 -10.41
CA GLN A 201 -10.68 -7.38 -9.25
C GLN A 201 -9.28 -7.96 -9.18
N ASN A 202 -8.94 -8.48 -8.00
CA ASN A 202 -7.63 -9.04 -7.76
C ASN A 202 -7.45 -10.36 -8.55
N PRO A 203 -6.36 -10.51 -9.34
CA PRO A 203 -6.12 -11.72 -10.12
C PRO A 203 -5.53 -12.88 -9.29
N ILE A 204 -5.39 -12.74 -7.97
CA ILE A 204 -4.73 -13.72 -7.11
C ILE A 204 -5.74 -14.50 -6.27
N SER A 205 -5.75 -15.82 -6.45
CA SER A 205 -6.56 -16.78 -5.71
C SER A 205 -6.35 -16.77 -4.20
N GLU A 206 -5.12 -16.58 -3.73
CA GLU A 206 -4.74 -16.61 -2.32
C GLU A 206 -5.32 -15.43 -1.53
N ILE A 207 -5.76 -14.37 -2.23
CA ILE A 207 -6.48 -13.23 -1.65
C ILE A 207 -7.97 -13.53 -1.43
N TRP A 208 -8.49 -14.65 -1.96
CA TRP A 208 -9.83 -15.12 -1.60
C TRP A 208 -10.00 -15.30 -0.09
N ASN A 209 -8.92 -15.64 0.63
CA ASN A 209 -8.92 -15.71 2.09
C ASN A 209 -9.23 -14.36 2.78
N MET A 210 -9.23 -13.24 2.05
CA MET A 210 -9.70 -11.92 2.50
C MET A 210 -11.20 -11.68 2.21
N GLY A 211 -11.97 -12.69 1.83
CA GLY A 211 -13.39 -12.58 1.48
C GLY A 211 -13.65 -11.69 0.24
N GLN A 212 -12.67 -11.56 -0.65
CA GLN A 212 -12.75 -10.72 -1.84
C GLN A 212 -12.96 -11.55 -3.10
N SER A 213 -13.81 -11.06 -4.00
CA SER A 213 -13.99 -11.68 -5.31
C SER A 213 -12.70 -11.63 -6.13
N ILE A 214 -12.30 -12.79 -6.65
CA ILE A 214 -11.12 -12.97 -7.49
C ILE A 214 -11.51 -12.91 -8.96
N ALA A 215 -10.54 -12.57 -9.82
CA ALA A 215 -10.73 -12.67 -11.26
C ALA A 215 -10.97 -14.12 -11.68
N ILE A 216 -12.01 -14.37 -12.48
CA ILE A 216 -12.38 -15.72 -12.92
C ILE A 216 -12.28 -15.78 -14.45
N GLY A 217 -11.31 -16.57 -14.93
CA GLY A 217 -11.05 -16.77 -16.37
C GLY A 217 -9.77 -16.08 -16.86
N SER A 218 -9.15 -16.66 -17.90
CA SER A 218 -7.86 -16.19 -18.43
C SER A 218 -7.94 -14.81 -19.09
N LEU A 219 -9.02 -14.51 -19.82
CA LEU A 219 -9.24 -13.21 -20.45
C LEU A 219 -9.36 -12.08 -19.42
N HIS A 220 -10.05 -12.32 -18.30
CA HIS A 220 -10.18 -11.36 -17.20
C HIS A 220 -8.82 -10.99 -16.62
N VAL A 221 -8.00 -12.00 -16.32
CA VAL A 221 -6.64 -11.84 -15.78
C VAL A 221 -5.74 -11.06 -16.75
N ILE A 222 -5.81 -11.35 -18.05
CA ILE A 222 -5.05 -10.62 -19.08
C ILE A 222 -5.45 -9.14 -19.09
N LEU A 223 -6.74 -8.83 -19.02
CA LEU A 223 -7.24 -7.45 -18.99
C LEU A 223 -6.76 -6.69 -17.75
N ILE A 224 -6.75 -7.35 -16.58
CA ILE A 224 -6.24 -6.76 -15.33
C ILE A 224 -4.73 -6.49 -15.44
N TYR A 225 -3.93 -7.45 -15.91
CA TYR A 225 -2.49 -7.24 -16.08
C TYR A 225 -2.15 -6.19 -17.12
N PHE A 226 -2.95 -6.11 -18.20
CA PHE A 226 -2.83 -5.05 -19.19
C PHE A 226 -3.09 -3.67 -18.57
N PHE A 227 -4.16 -3.54 -17.80
CA PHE A 227 -4.49 -2.32 -17.06
C PHE A 227 -3.37 -1.93 -16.09
N ILE A 228 -2.92 -2.85 -15.22
CA ILE A 228 -1.81 -2.60 -14.28
C ILE A 228 -0.56 -2.15 -15.05
N SER A 229 -0.23 -2.80 -16.15
CA SER A 229 0.96 -2.48 -16.95
C SER A 229 0.89 -1.08 -17.55
N ILE A 230 -0.30 -0.63 -17.99
CA ILE A 230 -0.51 0.73 -18.50
C ILE A 230 -0.31 1.74 -17.38
N ILE A 231 -0.96 1.56 -16.23
CA ILE A 231 -0.83 2.48 -15.10
C ILE A 231 0.63 2.54 -14.61
N PHE A 232 1.29 1.38 -14.51
CA PHE A 232 2.69 1.26 -14.13
C PHE A 232 3.62 2.01 -15.10
N LEU A 233 3.50 1.79 -16.41
CA LEU A 233 4.35 2.48 -17.38
C LEU A 233 4.03 3.98 -17.46
N PHE A 234 2.76 4.35 -17.37
CA PHE A 234 2.34 5.73 -17.52
C PHE A 234 2.84 6.57 -16.35
N ASN A 235 2.75 6.05 -15.14
CA ASN A 235 3.35 6.67 -13.96
C ASN A 235 4.88 6.76 -14.09
N ALA A 236 5.55 5.72 -14.61
CA ALA A 236 6.99 5.78 -14.85
C ALA A 236 7.35 6.92 -15.81
N VAL A 237 6.60 7.11 -16.91
CA VAL A 237 6.79 8.25 -17.83
C VAL A 237 6.63 9.59 -17.13
N ALA A 238 5.67 9.71 -16.20
CA ALA A 238 5.44 10.94 -15.45
C ALA A 238 6.63 11.32 -14.53
N PHE A 239 7.37 10.32 -14.01
CA PHE A 239 8.52 10.54 -13.11
C PHE A 239 9.87 10.71 -13.83
N ILE A 240 10.00 10.32 -15.10
CA ILE A 240 11.23 10.53 -15.91
C ILE A 240 11.74 11.97 -15.87
N PRO A 241 10.90 13.01 -16.11
CA PRO A 241 11.38 14.38 -16.13
C PRO A 241 11.89 14.87 -14.77
N LEU A 242 11.37 14.35 -13.66
CA LEU A 242 11.84 14.68 -12.31
C LEU A 242 13.23 14.11 -12.05
N GLY A 243 13.45 12.82 -12.35
CA GLY A 243 14.79 12.22 -12.26
C GLY A 243 15.79 12.92 -13.18
N HIS A 244 15.35 13.31 -14.38
CA HIS A 244 16.16 14.07 -15.33
C HIS A 244 16.51 15.48 -14.81
N LEU A 245 15.57 16.17 -14.15
CA LEU A 245 15.80 17.45 -13.49
C LEU A 245 16.90 17.34 -12.43
N VAL A 246 16.79 16.38 -11.51
CA VAL A 246 17.81 16.18 -10.46
C VAL A 246 19.16 15.87 -11.08
N ALA A 247 19.23 14.91 -12.02
CA ALA A 247 20.46 14.56 -12.73
C ALA A 247 21.12 15.76 -13.43
N ARG A 248 20.32 16.66 -13.99
CA ARG A 248 20.83 17.84 -14.71
C ARG A 248 21.33 18.93 -13.76
N LEU A 249 20.72 19.08 -12.59
CA LEU A 249 21.21 19.97 -11.53
C LEU A 249 22.50 19.47 -10.89
N MET A 250 22.66 18.15 -10.76
CA MET A 250 23.91 17.56 -10.25
C MET A 250 25.05 17.58 -11.28
N LEU A 251 24.76 17.84 -12.55
CA LEU A 251 25.76 17.83 -13.61
C LEU A 251 26.78 18.97 -13.40
N ASN A 252 28.08 18.62 -13.43
CA ASN A 252 29.22 19.52 -13.18
C ASN A 252 29.31 20.09 -11.76
N THR A 253 28.66 19.48 -10.77
CA THR A 253 28.83 19.81 -9.34
C THR A 253 29.72 18.78 -8.65
N ASP A 254 30.16 19.08 -7.42
CA ASP A 254 30.88 18.10 -6.61
C ASP A 254 29.96 16.89 -6.31
N PRO A 255 30.36 15.65 -6.69
CA PRO A 255 29.49 14.49 -6.57
C PRO A 255 29.00 14.20 -5.16
N LEU A 256 29.86 14.39 -4.16
CA LEU A 256 29.55 14.09 -2.77
C LEU A 256 28.64 15.16 -2.18
N LYS A 257 28.91 16.44 -2.42
CA LYS A 257 28.01 17.53 -1.99
C LYS A 257 26.65 17.42 -2.65
N ALA A 258 26.60 17.17 -3.96
CA ALA A 258 25.34 16.98 -4.68
C ALA A 258 24.51 15.85 -4.08
N TYR A 259 25.13 14.70 -3.80
CA TYR A 259 24.46 13.57 -3.16
C TYR A 259 24.00 13.87 -1.72
N SER A 260 24.78 14.64 -0.95
CA SER A 260 24.34 15.10 0.38
C SER A 260 23.04 15.91 0.32
N TYR A 261 22.92 16.85 -0.62
CA TYR A 261 21.71 17.66 -0.76
C TYR A 261 20.53 16.89 -1.37
N ASP A 262 20.80 15.91 -2.24
CA ASP A 262 19.80 14.95 -2.72
C ASP A 262 19.15 14.19 -1.54
N LEU A 263 19.97 13.63 -0.64
CA LEU A 263 19.50 12.94 0.57
C LEU A 263 18.77 13.88 1.54
N LEU A 264 19.28 15.08 1.80
CA LEU A 264 18.62 16.07 2.65
C LEU A 264 17.27 16.50 2.06
N GLY A 265 17.20 16.68 0.74
CA GLY A 265 15.98 16.95 0.00
C GLY A 265 14.94 15.84 0.17
N ALA A 266 15.36 14.59 -0.02
CA ALA A 266 14.54 13.41 0.21
C ALA A 266 14.01 13.36 1.66
N ILE A 267 14.85 13.58 2.67
CA ILE A 267 14.44 13.66 4.08
C ILE A 267 13.39 14.77 4.30
N ALA A 268 13.58 15.94 3.71
CA ALA A 268 12.60 17.04 3.80
C ALA A 268 11.27 16.68 3.12
N GLY A 269 11.32 16.01 1.96
CA GLY A 269 10.13 15.56 1.23
C GLY A 269 9.28 14.57 2.03
N ILE A 270 9.89 13.54 2.61
CA ILE A 270 9.17 12.59 3.46
C ILE A 270 8.68 13.24 4.76
N GLY A 271 9.48 14.13 5.36
CA GLY A 271 9.09 14.89 6.55
C GLY A 271 7.83 15.73 6.31
N LEU A 272 7.80 16.47 5.19
CA LEU A 272 6.64 17.28 4.81
C LEU A 272 5.40 16.41 4.57
N PHE A 273 5.52 15.33 3.80
CA PHE A 273 4.40 14.41 3.55
C PHE A 273 3.88 13.78 4.85
N THR A 274 4.79 13.49 5.79
CA THR A 274 4.46 12.91 7.10
C THR A 274 3.64 13.91 7.93
N ILE A 275 4.06 15.18 8.00
CA ILE A 275 3.31 16.24 8.71
C ILE A 275 1.91 16.43 8.10
N LEU A 276 1.81 16.48 6.77
CA LEU A 276 0.53 16.63 6.08
C LEU A 276 -0.40 15.43 6.29
N SER A 277 0.16 14.23 6.38
CA SER A 277 -0.59 13.00 6.67
C SER A 277 -1.11 13.00 8.11
N PHE A 278 -0.31 13.49 9.06
CA PHE A 278 -0.74 13.68 10.45
C PHE A 278 -1.91 14.67 10.57
N LEU A 279 -1.90 15.73 9.75
CA LEU A 279 -2.98 16.73 9.67
C LEU A 279 -4.20 16.26 8.85
N TRP A 280 -4.27 14.99 8.46
CA TRP A 280 -5.38 14.38 7.70
C TRP A 280 -5.72 15.10 6.39
N THR A 281 -4.71 15.74 5.77
CA THR A 281 -4.90 16.43 4.50
C THR A 281 -5.16 15.44 3.36
N GLY A 282 -5.90 15.86 2.33
CA GLY A 282 -6.23 15.01 1.18
C GLY A 282 -5.35 15.21 -0.06
N PRO A 283 -5.55 14.40 -1.11
CA PRO A 283 -4.83 14.45 -2.39
C PRO A 283 -4.73 15.85 -3.00
N THR A 284 -5.78 16.66 -2.89
CA THR A 284 -5.79 18.03 -3.41
C THR A 284 -4.66 18.88 -2.83
N VAL A 285 -4.40 18.78 -1.52
CA VAL A 285 -3.34 19.54 -0.84
C VAL A 285 -1.97 19.06 -1.31
N TRP A 286 -1.76 17.73 -1.39
CA TRP A 286 -0.49 17.17 -1.83
C TRP A 286 -0.18 17.55 -3.29
N LEU A 287 -1.20 17.54 -4.15
CA LEU A 287 -1.05 17.91 -5.55
C LEU A 287 -0.83 19.43 -5.72
N ILE A 288 -1.44 20.28 -4.88
CA ILE A 288 -1.16 21.73 -4.85
C ILE A 288 0.31 21.99 -4.49
N ILE A 289 0.84 21.32 -3.47
CA ILE A 289 2.23 21.51 -3.05
C ILE A 289 3.19 21.05 -4.15
N SER A 290 2.95 19.86 -4.71
CA SER A 290 3.75 19.32 -5.82
C SER A 290 3.71 20.23 -7.04
N PHE A 291 2.52 20.73 -7.39
CA PHE A 291 2.32 21.69 -8.47
C PHE A 291 3.09 22.99 -8.22
N SER A 292 3.02 23.54 -7.01
CA SER A 292 3.66 24.80 -6.65
C SER A 292 5.18 24.73 -6.78
N ILE A 293 5.80 23.65 -6.28
CA ILE A 293 7.25 23.45 -6.40
C ILE A 293 7.64 23.24 -7.87
N LEU A 294 6.85 22.47 -8.64
CA LEU A 294 7.13 22.26 -10.06
C LEU A 294 6.99 23.56 -10.87
N ILE A 295 5.97 24.38 -10.59
CA ILE A 295 5.78 25.68 -11.23
C ILE A 295 6.93 26.63 -10.88
N PHE A 296 7.43 26.61 -9.64
CA PHE A 296 8.63 27.36 -9.27
C PHE A 296 9.82 27.00 -10.17
N PHE A 297 10.06 25.71 -10.41
CA PHE A 297 11.09 25.29 -11.37
C PHE A 297 10.76 25.77 -12.78
N GLN A 298 9.57 25.48 -13.29
CA GLN A 298 9.19 25.83 -14.67
C GLN A 298 9.27 27.34 -14.94
N PHE A 299 8.83 28.18 -13.99
CA PHE A 299 8.86 29.64 -14.09
C PHE A 299 10.30 30.17 -14.12
N ASN A 300 11.12 29.78 -13.14
CA ASN A 300 12.52 30.24 -13.08
C ASN A 300 13.35 29.75 -14.26
N LEU A 301 12.97 28.61 -14.84
CA LEU A 301 13.59 28.02 -16.03
C LEU A 301 13.04 28.58 -17.35
N LYS A 302 12.14 29.58 -17.30
CA LYS A 302 11.48 30.18 -18.48
C LYS A 302 10.81 29.13 -19.38
N LEU A 303 10.27 28.07 -18.77
CA LEU A 303 9.44 27.08 -19.45
C LEU A 303 8.00 27.58 -19.57
N ASN A 304 7.25 27.04 -20.54
CA ASN A 304 5.84 27.40 -20.71
C ASN A 304 4.96 26.76 -19.62
N ILE A 305 4.58 27.52 -18.60
CA ILE A 305 3.74 27.06 -17.49
C ILE A 305 2.26 26.87 -17.86
N LYS A 306 1.79 27.46 -18.98
CA LYS A 306 0.35 27.46 -19.33
C LYS A 306 -0.22 26.06 -19.40
N PHE A 307 0.54 25.11 -19.94
CA PHE A 307 0.09 23.73 -20.07
C PHE A 307 -0.13 23.07 -18.70
N SER A 308 0.86 23.17 -17.81
CA SER A 308 0.74 22.70 -16.42
C SER A 308 -0.46 23.34 -15.71
N CYS A 309 -0.64 24.65 -15.83
CA CYS A 309 -1.75 25.37 -15.19
C CYS A 309 -3.11 24.92 -15.72
N ILE A 310 -3.27 24.77 -17.05
CA ILE A 310 -4.53 24.28 -17.65
C ILE A 310 -4.84 22.87 -17.15
N THR A 311 -3.85 21.98 -17.13
CA THR A 311 -4.07 20.61 -16.62
C THR A 311 -4.36 20.56 -15.13
N PHE A 312 -3.79 21.48 -14.35
CA PHE A 312 -4.11 21.60 -12.93
C PHE A 312 -5.54 22.09 -12.71
N VAL A 313 -6.02 23.05 -13.50
CA VAL A 313 -7.44 23.47 -13.46
C VAL A 313 -8.35 22.31 -13.82
N ILE A 314 -8.03 21.54 -14.86
CA ILE A 314 -8.82 20.33 -15.24
C ILE A 314 -8.84 19.31 -14.11
N LEU A 315 -7.69 19.07 -13.45
CA LEU A 315 -7.61 18.19 -12.29
C LEU A 315 -8.53 18.68 -11.17
N ILE A 316 -8.43 19.95 -10.76
CA ILE A 316 -9.28 20.51 -9.70
C ILE A 316 -10.76 20.44 -10.08
N LEU A 317 -11.13 20.71 -11.33
CA LEU A 317 -12.50 20.54 -11.81
C LEU A 317 -12.94 19.08 -11.72
N SER A 318 -12.10 18.12 -12.11
CA SER A 318 -12.43 16.69 -12.03
C SER A 318 -12.66 16.23 -10.59
N LEU A 319 -11.86 16.73 -9.64
CA LEU A 319 -11.99 16.40 -8.21
C LEU A 319 -13.29 16.97 -7.61
N ASN A 320 -13.74 18.14 -8.07
CA ASN A 320 -14.92 18.81 -7.51
C ASN A 320 -16.24 18.45 -8.21
N ILE A 321 -16.26 18.30 -9.54
CA ILE A 321 -17.49 18.07 -10.32
C ILE A 321 -18.08 16.67 -10.04
N PHE A 322 -17.23 15.67 -9.90
CA PHE A 322 -17.65 14.27 -9.75
C PHE A 322 -17.72 13.82 -8.29
N ASN A 323 -17.69 14.76 -7.34
CA ASN A 323 -17.79 14.43 -5.93
C ASN A 323 -19.23 14.07 -5.55
N ASP A 324 -19.42 12.91 -4.90
CA ASP A 324 -20.73 12.47 -4.42
C ASP A 324 -21.11 13.27 -3.17
N THR A 325 -22.13 14.12 -3.25
CA THR A 325 -22.56 14.99 -2.14
C THR A 325 -23.12 14.21 -0.94
N SER A 326 -23.50 12.94 -1.13
CA SER A 326 -23.96 12.04 -0.06
C SER A 326 -22.80 11.36 0.70
N LYS A 327 -21.58 11.51 0.19
CA LYS A 327 -20.36 10.85 0.65
C LYS A 327 -19.35 11.89 1.12
N MET A 328 -18.81 11.69 2.33
CA MET A 328 -17.69 12.46 2.84
C MET A 328 -16.43 11.60 2.79
N ASP A 329 -15.49 11.96 1.91
CA ASP A 329 -14.17 11.34 1.84
C ASP A 329 -13.21 12.02 2.83
N LEU A 330 -12.63 11.23 3.72
CA LEU A 330 -11.73 11.66 4.77
C LEU A 330 -10.43 10.85 4.69
N HIS A 331 -9.30 11.51 4.90
CA HIS A 331 -8.00 10.90 4.69
C HIS A 331 -7.29 10.67 6.02
N SER A 332 -7.50 9.49 6.62
CA SER A 332 -6.75 9.11 7.81
C SER A 332 -5.29 8.85 7.46
N PRO A 333 -4.37 8.93 8.42
CA PRO A 333 -2.97 8.62 8.17
C PRO A 333 -2.71 7.19 7.65
N TYR A 334 -3.69 6.28 7.80
CA TYR A 334 -3.60 4.88 7.43
C TYR A 334 -4.27 4.58 6.08
N GLN A 335 -5.47 5.13 5.86
CA GLN A 335 -6.34 4.76 4.75
C GLN A 335 -7.28 5.91 4.36
N ASN A 336 -7.91 5.78 3.19
CA ASN A 336 -9.03 6.63 2.85
C ASN A 336 -10.30 6.07 3.50
N VAL A 337 -10.98 6.88 4.31
CA VAL A 337 -12.24 6.52 4.96
C VAL A 337 -13.34 7.37 4.36
N SER A 338 -14.36 6.73 3.83
CA SER A 338 -15.53 7.42 3.29
C SER A 338 -16.75 7.16 4.17
N VAL A 339 -17.51 8.21 4.43
CA VAL A 339 -18.73 8.13 5.24
C VAL A 339 -19.92 8.48 4.37
N LYS A 340 -20.88 7.57 4.26
CA LYS A 340 -22.16 7.84 3.57
C LYS A 340 -23.27 8.10 4.59
N PHE A 341 -23.99 9.19 4.38
CA PHE A 341 -25.12 9.60 5.20
C PHE A 341 -26.44 9.22 4.53
N ASN A 342 -27.48 8.98 5.32
CA ASN A 342 -28.86 8.99 4.78
C ASN A 342 -29.29 10.45 4.53
N ASN A 343 -30.50 10.66 4.03
CA ASN A 343 -31.17 11.98 4.00
C ASN A 343 -31.16 12.75 5.34
N ASN A 344 -30.77 12.09 6.45
CA ASN A 344 -30.50 12.72 7.74
C ASN A 344 -28.98 12.68 8.04
N GLN A 345 -28.33 13.85 8.05
CA GLN A 345 -26.88 14.03 8.25
C GLN A 345 -26.37 13.62 9.66
N LEU A 346 -27.27 13.25 10.58
CA LEU A 346 -26.96 12.88 11.96
C LEU A 346 -26.72 11.38 12.18
N LYS A 347 -26.92 10.53 11.16
CA LYS A 347 -26.73 9.07 11.27
C LYS A 347 -26.02 8.53 10.02
N PRO A 348 -24.68 8.33 10.04
CA PRO A 348 -23.99 7.67 8.94
C PRO A 348 -24.43 6.21 8.89
N ILE A 349 -24.77 5.76 7.68
CA ILE A 349 -25.22 4.38 7.44
C ILE A 349 -24.01 3.48 7.13
N LEU A 350 -22.94 4.06 6.59
CA LEU A 350 -21.83 3.32 6.03
C LEU A 350 -20.51 4.04 6.31
N VAL A 351 -19.58 3.35 6.95
CA VAL A 351 -18.16 3.69 6.94
C VAL A 351 -17.49 2.73 5.96
N GLN A 352 -16.79 3.30 4.99
CA GLN A 352 -16.08 2.57 3.96
C GLN A 352 -14.59 2.84 4.08
N SER A 353 -13.76 1.86 3.75
CA SER A 353 -12.33 2.03 3.54
C SER A 353 -11.99 1.72 2.10
N ASN A 354 -11.29 2.63 1.41
CA ASN A 354 -10.92 2.50 0.00
C ASN A 354 -12.11 2.06 -0.88
N ASN A 355 -13.29 2.66 -0.65
CA ASN A 355 -14.58 2.38 -1.30
C ASN A 355 -15.22 1.01 -1.02
N ILE A 356 -14.67 0.21 -0.10
CA ILE A 356 -15.25 -1.05 0.37
C ILE A 356 -15.95 -0.82 1.70
N TRP A 357 -17.02 -1.55 1.97
CA TRP A 357 -17.62 -1.57 3.30
C TRP A 357 -16.58 -1.91 4.37
N LEU A 358 -16.46 -1.05 5.39
CA LEU A 358 -15.64 -1.32 6.57
C LEU A 358 -16.54 -1.71 7.74
N GLN A 359 -17.49 -0.84 8.08
CA GLN A 359 -18.44 -1.07 9.17
C GLN A 359 -19.63 -0.11 9.09
N THR A 360 -20.64 -0.41 9.89
CA THR A 360 -21.78 0.50 10.14
C THR A 360 -21.87 0.72 11.65
N PRO A 361 -21.89 1.97 12.14
CA PRO A 361 -22.21 2.24 13.54
C PRO A 361 -23.69 1.92 13.78
N MET A 362 -23.95 0.83 14.51
CA MET A 362 -25.29 0.30 14.68
C MET A 362 -25.93 0.79 15.98
N ASP A 363 -27.22 1.08 15.92
CA ASP A 363 -28.04 1.26 17.12
C ASP A 363 -28.61 -0.10 17.51
N LEU A 364 -28.12 -0.70 18.59
CA LEU A 364 -28.64 -1.96 19.14
C LEU A 364 -29.14 -1.78 20.58
N SER A 365 -29.45 -0.55 20.97
CA SER A 365 -29.87 -0.20 22.33
C SER A 365 -31.20 -0.84 22.74
N ASN A 366 -32.19 -0.84 21.83
CA ASN A 366 -33.55 -1.27 22.09
C ASN A 366 -33.93 -2.54 21.31
N GLU A 367 -34.87 -3.33 21.84
CA GLU A 367 -35.31 -4.60 21.23
C GLU A 367 -35.78 -4.46 19.77
N ILE A 368 -36.44 -3.35 19.42
CA ILE A 368 -36.92 -3.10 18.05
C ILE A 368 -35.73 -3.07 17.07
N ASN A 369 -34.66 -2.37 17.43
CA ASN A 369 -33.48 -2.25 16.59
C ASN A 369 -32.67 -3.56 16.56
N GLN A 370 -32.63 -4.28 17.68
CA GLN A 370 -32.04 -5.62 17.77
C GLN A 370 -32.79 -6.61 16.87
N LYS A 371 -34.13 -6.56 16.82
CA LYS A 371 -34.97 -7.38 15.93
C LYS A 371 -34.83 -7.00 14.45
N LYS A 372 -34.48 -5.75 14.13
CA LYS A 372 -34.12 -5.33 12.76
C LYS A 372 -32.76 -5.86 12.32
N ASN A 373 -31.81 -6.02 13.25
CA ASN A 373 -30.45 -6.50 12.97
C ASN A 373 -30.10 -7.75 13.82
N PRO A 374 -30.92 -8.82 13.76
CA PRO A 374 -30.81 -9.94 14.71
C PRO A 374 -29.48 -10.69 14.53
N LEU A 375 -28.96 -10.70 13.30
CA LEU A 375 -27.70 -11.32 12.94
C LEU A 375 -26.51 -10.65 13.62
N TRP A 376 -26.43 -9.32 13.58
CA TRP A 376 -25.35 -8.55 14.18
C TRP A 376 -25.49 -8.46 15.70
N HIS A 377 -26.71 -8.28 16.20
CA HIS A 377 -26.98 -8.31 17.63
C HIS A 377 -26.50 -9.61 18.28
N LYS A 378 -26.91 -10.77 17.76
CA LYS A 378 -26.50 -12.07 18.30
C LYS A 378 -25.00 -12.34 18.18
N PHE A 379 -24.35 -11.78 17.16
CA PHE A 379 -22.90 -11.82 17.03
C PHE A 379 -22.21 -11.06 18.15
N TYR A 380 -22.54 -9.79 18.37
CA TYR A 380 -21.84 -8.97 19.36
C TYR A 380 -22.05 -9.42 20.81
N ILE A 381 -23.20 -10.04 21.14
CA ILE A 381 -23.47 -10.46 22.53
C ILE A 381 -22.78 -11.77 22.92
N ILE A 382 -22.20 -12.52 21.97
CA ILE A 382 -21.67 -13.86 22.26
C ILE A 382 -20.59 -13.87 23.35
N PRO A 383 -19.62 -12.93 23.39
CA PRO A 383 -18.57 -12.97 24.41
C PRO A 383 -19.14 -12.81 25.82
N PHE A 384 -20.25 -12.08 25.96
CA PHE A 384 -20.84 -11.70 27.25
C PHE A 384 -21.95 -12.65 27.72
N THR A 385 -22.61 -13.35 26.80
CA THR A 385 -23.80 -14.18 27.14
C THR A 385 -23.52 -15.67 27.13
N SER A 386 -22.41 -16.10 26.52
CA SER A 386 -22.06 -17.52 26.39
C SER A 386 -21.31 -18.08 27.60
N THR A 387 -20.85 -17.22 28.52
CA THR A 387 -20.22 -17.65 29.78
C THR A 387 -21.07 -17.17 30.96
N ASN A 388 -20.90 -17.81 32.12
CA ASN A 388 -21.49 -17.35 33.38
C ASN A 388 -20.59 -16.35 34.13
N TYR A 389 -19.54 -15.85 33.48
CA TYR A 389 -18.56 -14.96 34.11
C TYR A 389 -19.02 -13.50 34.08
N ASP A 390 -18.79 -12.79 35.17
CA ASP A 390 -18.97 -11.33 35.26
C ASP A 390 -17.61 -10.66 35.00
N PHE A 391 -17.35 -10.33 33.73
CA PHE A 391 -16.09 -9.74 33.29
C PHE A 391 -15.95 -8.29 33.81
N LYS A 392 -14.87 -8.01 34.55
CA LYS A 392 -14.61 -6.70 35.16
C LYS A 392 -13.61 -5.88 34.36
N ASP A 393 -12.57 -6.53 33.82
CA ASP A 393 -11.59 -5.89 32.96
C ASP A 393 -11.66 -6.48 31.55
N ILE A 394 -12.14 -5.67 30.60
CA ILE A 394 -12.40 -6.07 29.22
C ILE A 394 -11.47 -5.32 28.28
N LEU A 395 -10.80 -6.03 27.39
CA LEU A 395 -10.03 -5.48 26.28
C LEU A 395 -10.74 -5.79 24.97
N ILE A 396 -11.07 -4.77 24.20
CA ILE A 396 -11.60 -4.89 22.84
C ILE A 396 -10.55 -4.33 21.89
N VAL A 397 -10.01 -5.18 21.02
CA VAL A 397 -9.03 -4.79 20.00
C VAL A 397 -9.70 -4.68 18.64
N GLY A 398 -9.36 -3.62 17.88
CA GLY A 398 -10.04 -3.28 16.64
C GLY A 398 -11.46 -2.77 16.89
N SER A 399 -11.62 -1.85 17.86
CA SER A 399 -12.94 -1.42 18.34
C SER A 399 -13.76 -0.64 17.31
N GLY A 400 -13.13 -0.16 16.22
CA GLY A 400 -13.82 0.45 15.08
C GLY A 400 -14.65 1.65 15.49
N THR A 401 -15.89 1.73 15.01
CA THR A 401 -16.84 2.79 15.41
C THR A 401 -17.47 2.52 16.77
N GLY A 402 -17.20 1.39 17.43
CA GLY A 402 -17.60 1.11 18.81
C GLY A 402 -18.78 0.14 19.00
N ASN A 403 -19.15 -0.68 18.01
CA ASN A 403 -20.27 -1.62 18.13
C ASN A 403 -20.04 -2.66 19.25
N ASP A 404 -18.84 -3.25 19.33
CA ASP A 404 -18.46 -4.18 20.41
C ASP A 404 -18.44 -3.48 21.76
N VAL A 405 -17.94 -2.24 21.81
CA VAL A 405 -17.87 -1.41 23.02
C VAL A 405 -19.27 -1.07 23.55
N ALA A 406 -20.18 -0.67 22.66
CA ALA A 406 -21.58 -0.44 23.00
C ALA A 406 -22.21 -1.72 23.59
N THR A 407 -21.88 -2.88 23.02
CA THR A 407 -22.35 -4.17 23.52
C THR A 407 -21.76 -4.52 24.89
N ALA A 408 -20.47 -4.29 25.10
CA ALA A 408 -19.83 -4.48 26.39
C ALA A 408 -20.46 -3.61 27.49
N ILE A 409 -20.79 -2.35 27.18
CA ILE A 409 -21.49 -1.44 28.11
C ILE A 409 -22.86 -2.02 28.52
N ARG A 410 -23.62 -2.58 27.58
CA ARG A 410 -24.97 -3.12 27.83
C ARG A 410 -24.96 -4.40 28.66
N TYR A 411 -23.97 -5.28 28.46
CA TYR A 411 -23.96 -6.63 29.03
C TYR A 411 -22.98 -6.84 30.19
N SER A 412 -22.15 -5.85 30.52
CA SER A 412 -21.20 -5.93 31.63
C SER A 412 -21.21 -4.66 32.47
N LYS A 413 -20.75 -4.77 33.72
CA LYS A 413 -20.43 -3.62 34.59
C LYS A 413 -18.93 -3.28 34.61
N GLY A 414 -18.12 -3.99 33.83
CA GLY A 414 -16.67 -3.84 33.79
C GLY A 414 -16.17 -2.55 33.15
N ASN A 415 -14.87 -2.30 33.36
CA ASN A 415 -14.07 -1.30 32.67
C ASN A 415 -13.62 -1.87 31.32
N ILE A 416 -13.61 -1.03 30.29
CA ILE A 416 -13.39 -1.42 28.91
C ILE A 416 -12.22 -0.60 28.35
N ASP A 417 -11.13 -1.27 28.02
CA ASP A 417 -10.08 -0.68 27.19
C ASP A 417 -10.42 -1.00 25.71
N ALA A 418 -10.66 0.04 24.92
CA ALA A 418 -11.03 -0.07 23.51
C ALA A 418 -9.87 0.42 22.63
N VAL A 419 -9.24 -0.48 21.89
CA VAL A 419 -8.05 -0.17 21.08
C VAL A 419 -8.43 -0.10 19.61
N GLU A 420 -8.17 1.06 19.00
CA GLU A 420 -8.37 1.31 17.57
C GLU A 420 -7.09 1.88 16.96
N ILE A 421 -6.67 1.37 15.80
CA ILE A 421 -5.44 1.82 15.15
C ILE A 421 -5.63 3.13 14.39
N ASP A 422 -6.83 3.34 13.81
CA ASP A 422 -7.16 4.49 12.98
C ASP A 422 -7.90 5.57 13.80
N PRO A 423 -7.25 6.70 14.13
CA PRO A 423 -7.88 7.75 14.92
C PRO A 423 -9.09 8.38 14.23
N LEU A 424 -9.15 8.34 12.90
CA LEU A 424 -10.31 8.84 12.17
C LEU A 424 -11.52 7.93 12.39
N VAL A 425 -11.33 6.62 12.35
CA VAL A 425 -12.41 5.64 12.58
C VAL A 425 -12.95 5.75 14.00
N ALA A 426 -12.06 5.90 14.98
CA ALA A 426 -12.44 6.14 16.36
C ALA A 426 -13.24 7.44 16.51
N ASN A 427 -12.78 8.54 15.89
CA ASN A 427 -13.47 9.83 15.91
C ASN A 427 -14.87 9.76 15.25
N LEU A 428 -15.01 8.97 14.18
CA LEU A 428 -16.32 8.72 13.57
C LEU A 428 -17.25 7.98 14.55
N GLY A 429 -16.73 7.03 15.33
CA GLY A 429 -17.47 6.38 16.41
C GLY A 429 -17.91 7.36 17.50
N GLU A 430 -17.01 8.22 17.98
CA GLU A 430 -17.32 9.25 18.99
C GLU A 430 -18.41 10.22 18.51
N LYS A 431 -18.32 10.66 17.25
CA LYS A 431 -19.20 11.69 16.70
C LYS A 431 -20.57 11.15 16.27
N PHE A 432 -20.61 9.92 15.79
CA PHE A 432 -21.76 9.43 15.03
C PHE A 432 -22.34 8.10 15.49
N HIS A 433 -21.69 7.38 16.41
CA HIS A 433 -22.27 6.13 16.89
C HIS A 433 -23.55 6.41 17.69
N PRO A 434 -24.72 5.82 17.33
CA PRO A 434 -26.00 6.18 17.95
C PRO A 434 -26.04 6.02 19.48
N GLU A 435 -25.28 5.07 20.00
CA GLU A 435 -25.20 4.77 21.44
C GLU A 435 -24.08 5.52 22.19
N ASN A 436 -23.29 6.36 21.51
CA ASN A 436 -22.15 7.12 22.08
C ASN A 436 -21.24 6.30 23.03
N PRO A 437 -20.76 5.11 22.63
CA PRO A 437 -20.07 4.19 23.54
C PRO A 437 -18.76 4.74 24.09
N TYR A 438 -18.00 5.49 23.27
CA TYR A 438 -16.71 6.05 23.67
C TYR A 438 -16.82 7.19 24.69
N SER A 439 -18.01 7.78 24.88
CA SER A 439 -18.25 8.81 25.89
C SER A 439 -18.57 8.23 27.28
N ASN A 440 -18.71 6.90 27.41
CA ASN A 440 -19.04 6.25 28.67
C ASN A 440 -17.83 6.29 29.62
N SER A 441 -18.03 6.62 30.90
CA SER A 441 -16.96 6.73 31.90
C SER A 441 -16.21 5.41 32.18
N ARG A 442 -16.79 4.27 31.80
CA ARG A 442 -16.15 2.94 31.91
C ARG A 442 -15.27 2.60 30.70
N VAL A 443 -15.29 3.42 29.65
CA VAL A 443 -14.54 3.16 28.41
C VAL A 443 -13.31 4.05 28.36
N ASN A 444 -12.18 3.42 28.09
CA ASN A 444 -10.91 4.07 27.81
C ASN A 444 -10.54 3.79 26.34
N LEU A 445 -10.77 4.77 25.47
CA LEU A 445 -10.43 4.69 24.05
C LEU A 445 -8.92 4.96 23.86
N ILE A 446 -8.23 4.02 23.25
CA ILE A 446 -6.78 4.03 23.05
C ILE A 446 -6.47 3.96 21.56
N ILE A 447 -5.81 4.99 21.03
CA ILE A 447 -5.34 4.99 19.64
C ILE A 447 -3.97 4.31 19.55
N ASN A 448 -3.94 3.03 19.20
CA ASN A 448 -2.70 2.25 19.10
C ASN A 448 -2.89 1.01 18.19
N ASP A 449 -1.79 0.45 17.72
CA ASP A 449 -1.78 -0.89 17.12
C ASP A 449 -2.12 -1.93 18.20
N ALA A 450 -3.08 -2.83 17.93
CA ALA A 450 -3.59 -3.79 18.91
C ALA A 450 -2.49 -4.66 19.53
N ARG A 451 -1.57 -5.14 18.70
CA ARG A 451 -0.47 -5.99 19.18
C ARG A 451 0.55 -5.16 19.95
N ASN A 452 0.90 -3.97 19.46
CA ASN A 452 1.78 -3.06 20.20
C ASN A 452 1.21 -2.73 21.59
N PHE A 453 -0.09 -2.45 21.68
CA PHE A 453 -0.75 -2.20 22.97
C PHE A 453 -0.69 -3.42 23.90
N ILE A 454 -1.09 -4.61 23.42
CA ILE A 454 -1.05 -5.86 24.20
C ILE A 454 0.37 -6.14 24.72
N LYS A 455 1.38 -5.84 23.92
CA LYS A 455 2.78 -6.02 24.31
C LYS A 455 3.23 -5.04 25.40
N GLU A 456 2.78 -3.79 25.33
CA GLU A 456 3.20 -2.71 26.24
C GLU A 456 2.43 -2.67 27.56
N ILE A 457 1.17 -3.11 27.57
CA ILE A 457 0.31 -2.98 28.74
C ILE A 457 0.67 -4.01 29.82
N ASP A 458 0.86 -3.60 31.08
CA ASP A 458 1.09 -4.54 32.18
C ASP A 458 -0.22 -5.12 32.76
N LYS A 459 -1.34 -4.41 32.57
CA LYS A 459 -2.67 -4.83 32.99
C LYS A 459 -3.06 -6.16 32.36
N LYS A 460 -3.76 -6.99 33.14
CA LYS A 460 -4.40 -8.23 32.69
C LYS A 460 -5.92 -8.06 32.60
N TYR A 461 -6.55 -8.90 31.80
CA TYR A 461 -7.95 -8.81 31.42
C TYR A 461 -8.69 -10.12 31.70
N ASP A 462 -9.95 -9.99 32.11
CA ASP A 462 -10.87 -11.13 32.23
C ASP A 462 -11.44 -11.54 30.87
N LEU A 463 -11.55 -10.58 29.93
CA LEU A 463 -12.03 -10.81 28.58
C LEU A 463 -11.17 -10.05 27.57
N ILE A 464 -10.65 -10.74 26.56
CA ILE A 464 -10.05 -10.13 25.37
C ILE A 464 -10.90 -10.48 24.15
N VAL A 465 -11.36 -9.47 23.42
CA VAL A 465 -12.21 -9.63 22.23
C VAL A 465 -11.49 -9.14 20.99
N TYR A 466 -11.26 -10.06 20.05
CA TYR A 466 -10.92 -9.79 18.66
C TYR A 466 -12.19 -9.97 17.83
N SER A 467 -12.79 -8.88 17.37
CA SER A 467 -14.08 -8.91 16.67
C SER A 467 -13.93 -8.45 15.23
N VAL A 468 -13.64 -9.38 14.31
CA VAL A 468 -13.43 -9.07 12.88
C VAL A 468 -12.49 -7.87 12.71
N LEU A 469 -11.40 -7.87 13.47
CA LEU A 469 -10.50 -6.72 13.66
C LEU A 469 -9.84 -6.25 12.35
N ASP A 470 -9.75 -7.11 11.34
CA ASP A 470 -9.07 -6.77 10.10
C ASP A 470 -9.93 -5.84 9.21
N SER A 471 -9.38 -4.67 8.89
CA SER A 471 -9.71 -4.02 7.64
C SER A 471 -8.76 -4.59 6.57
N HIS A 472 -9.30 -5.23 5.54
CA HIS A 472 -8.51 -5.73 4.40
C HIS A 472 -7.71 -4.63 3.66
N ALA A 473 -7.83 -3.37 4.10
CA ALA A 473 -7.12 -2.17 3.64
C ALA A 473 -5.89 -1.78 4.50
N ASN A 474 -5.82 -2.21 5.77
CA ASN A 474 -4.74 -1.86 6.72
C ASN A 474 -3.68 -2.96 6.88
N LEU A 475 -3.30 -3.60 5.76
CA LEU A 475 -2.05 -4.36 5.69
C LEU A 475 -0.86 -3.39 5.83
N SER A 476 0.29 -3.89 6.28
CA SER A 476 1.47 -3.05 6.60
C SER A 476 1.71 -1.97 5.53
N SER A 477 1.71 -0.69 5.96
CA SER A 477 1.39 0.46 5.10
C SER A 477 2.29 0.68 3.87
N LYS A 478 3.48 0.07 3.80
CA LYS A 478 4.41 0.14 2.64
C LYS A 478 5.14 -1.18 2.32
N GLY A 479 4.64 -2.32 2.80
CA GLY A 479 5.24 -3.62 2.46
C GLY A 479 4.89 -4.05 1.04
N GLY A 480 5.86 -4.65 0.34
CA GLY A 480 5.79 -5.64 -0.75
C GLY A 480 4.70 -5.62 -1.81
N VAL A 481 3.43 -5.54 -1.41
CA VAL A 481 2.44 -6.62 -1.50
C VAL A 481 2.58 -7.65 -0.38
N ARG A 482 1.99 -7.40 0.78
CA ARG A 482 2.00 -8.40 1.84
C ARG A 482 0.61 -8.65 2.39
N LEU A 483 0.25 -9.92 2.36
CA LEU A 483 -0.79 -10.52 3.19
C LEU A 483 -0.32 -10.60 4.67
N ASP A 484 0.63 -9.74 5.07
CA ASP A 484 1.22 -9.79 6.39
C ASP A 484 0.31 -9.12 7.43
N SER A 485 0.03 -9.87 8.48
CA SER A 485 -0.66 -9.36 9.66
C SER A 485 0.07 -9.88 10.89
N TYR A 486 0.73 -8.96 11.60
CA TYR A 486 1.43 -9.28 12.82
C TYR A 486 0.46 -9.55 13.99
N VAL A 487 -0.78 -9.07 13.91
CA VAL A 487 -1.83 -9.29 14.92
C VAL A 487 -2.28 -10.76 14.97
N TYR A 488 -2.18 -11.50 13.86
CA TYR A 488 -2.53 -12.92 13.77
C TYR A 488 -1.30 -13.82 13.55
N THR A 489 -0.40 -13.80 14.53
CA THR A 489 0.77 -14.69 14.59
C THR A 489 0.69 -15.55 15.85
N VAL A 490 1.40 -16.68 15.85
CA VAL A 490 1.56 -17.53 17.05
C VAL A 490 2.06 -16.68 18.22
N GLU A 491 3.01 -15.78 17.98
CA GLU A 491 3.60 -14.92 18.99
C GLU A 491 2.64 -13.84 19.50
N SER A 492 1.81 -13.26 18.62
CA SER A 492 0.75 -12.31 19.03
C SER A 492 -0.27 -12.98 19.95
N PHE A 493 -0.69 -14.22 19.63
CA PHE A 493 -1.61 -14.97 20.51
C PHE A 493 -0.96 -15.39 21.83
N TYR A 494 0.35 -15.66 21.82
CA TYR A 494 1.11 -15.86 23.06
C TYR A 494 1.13 -14.60 23.93
N GLU A 495 1.38 -13.43 23.34
CA GLU A 495 1.34 -12.14 24.01
C GLU A 495 -0.06 -11.87 24.60
N ALA A 496 -1.13 -12.13 23.85
CA ALA A 496 -2.50 -12.02 24.33
C ALA A 496 -2.81 -12.99 25.49
N LYS A 497 -2.38 -14.26 25.41
CA LYS A 497 -2.52 -15.25 26.50
C LYS A 497 -1.89 -14.73 27.80
N LYS A 498 -0.71 -14.11 27.73
CA LYS A 498 -0.04 -13.55 28.92
C LYS A 498 -0.81 -12.42 29.60
N LYS A 499 -1.67 -11.72 28.84
CA LYS A 499 -2.52 -10.64 29.35
C LYS A 499 -3.89 -11.12 29.81
N LEU A 500 -4.17 -12.42 29.79
CA LEU A 500 -5.35 -12.98 30.44
C LEU A 500 -5.12 -13.18 31.94
N ASN A 501 -6.14 -12.89 32.73
CA ASN A 501 -6.25 -13.37 34.11
C ASN A 501 -6.38 -14.90 34.14
N GLU A 502 -6.27 -15.52 35.32
CA GLU A 502 -6.33 -16.99 35.45
C GLU A 502 -7.60 -17.59 34.85
N ASN A 503 -8.76 -16.96 35.09
CA ASN A 503 -10.06 -17.33 34.51
C ASN A 503 -10.41 -16.50 33.26
N GLY A 504 -9.43 -15.81 32.69
CA GLY A 504 -9.63 -14.96 31.53
C GLY A 504 -10.03 -15.76 30.29
N VAL A 505 -10.84 -15.15 29.44
CA VAL A 505 -11.31 -15.75 28.19
C VAL A 505 -10.93 -14.86 27.02
N MET A 506 -10.48 -15.46 25.92
CA MET A 506 -10.28 -14.75 24.66
C MET A 506 -11.30 -15.23 23.63
N PHE A 507 -12.02 -14.28 23.03
CA PHE A 507 -12.90 -14.50 21.89
C PHE A 507 -12.23 -13.94 20.64
N LEU A 508 -11.99 -14.80 19.66
CA LEU A 508 -11.47 -14.41 18.35
C LEU A 508 -12.49 -14.75 17.27
N SER A 509 -13.17 -13.72 16.78
CA SER A 509 -14.14 -13.82 15.70
C SER A 509 -13.54 -13.37 14.38
N PHE A 510 -13.70 -14.18 13.33
CA PHE A 510 -13.14 -13.91 12.01
C PHE A 510 -14.08 -14.40 10.89
N ALA A 511 -14.11 -13.68 9.76
CA ALA A 511 -14.79 -14.11 8.54
C ALA A 511 -13.90 -15.12 7.79
N VAL A 512 -14.18 -16.41 7.92
CA VAL A 512 -13.39 -17.50 7.36
C VAL A 512 -13.93 -17.87 5.99
N SER A 513 -13.15 -17.61 4.95
CA SER A 513 -13.51 -17.90 3.55
C SER A 513 -13.06 -19.27 3.04
N THR A 514 -12.13 -19.94 3.74
CA THR A 514 -11.67 -21.29 3.39
C THR A 514 -11.46 -22.16 4.62
N GLU A 515 -11.65 -23.47 4.48
CA GLU A 515 -11.45 -24.44 5.56
C GLU A 515 -10.01 -24.37 6.10
N GLN A 516 -9.04 -24.25 5.20
CA GLN A 516 -7.61 -24.16 5.50
C GLN A 516 -7.28 -22.94 6.38
N MET A 517 -7.91 -21.79 6.11
CA MET A 517 -7.74 -20.60 6.95
C MET A 517 -8.27 -20.83 8.37
N GLY A 518 -9.43 -21.47 8.50
CA GLY A 518 -9.98 -21.87 9.80
C GLY A 518 -9.08 -22.86 10.55
N ASN A 519 -8.54 -23.88 9.87
CA ASN A 519 -7.55 -24.80 10.45
C ASN A 519 -6.29 -24.07 10.91
N LYS A 520 -5.82 -23.09 10.14
CA LYS A 520 -4.65 -22.29 10.50
C LYS A 520 -4.88 -21.48 11.78
N ILE A 521 -6.01 -20.77 11.89
CA ILE A 521 -6.38 -20.03 13.11
C ILE A 521 -6.43 -20.99 14.31
N TYR A 522 -7.15 -22.10 14.17
CA TYR A 522 -7.28 -23.11 15.20
C TYR A 522 -5.92 -23.66 15.66
N LYS A 523 -5.04 -24.02 14.71
CA LYS A 523 -3.69 -24.54 14.97
C LYS A 523 -2.84 -23.52 15.75
N MET A 524 -2.86 -22.25 15.35
CA MET A 524 -2.10 -21.20 16.04
C MET A 524 -2.60 -20.94 17.47
N LEU A 525 -3.92 -21.04 17.71
CA LEU A 525 -4.49 -20.93 19.05
C LEU A 525 -4.14 -22.17 19.90
N LYS A 526 -4.28 -23.37 19.35
CA LYS A 526 -3.94 -24.65 20.02
C LYS A 526 -2.45 -24.73 20.40
N MET A 527 -1.55 -24.12 19.64
CA MET A 527 -0.12 -24.03 20.00
C MET A 527 0.15 -23.17 21.24
N ASN A 528 -0.74 -22.23 21.55
CA ASN A 528 -0.55 -21.28 22.64
C ASN A 528 -1.32 -21.64 23.90
N PHE A 529 -2.46 -22.29 23.79
CA PHE A 529 -3.33 -22.64 24.91
C PHE A 529 -3.30 -24.14 25.20
N ASP A 530 -3.21 -24.49 26.48
CA ASP A 530 -3.16 -25.90 26.93
C ASP A 530 -4.52 -26.60 26.76
N LYS A 531 -5.60 -25.81 26.76
CA LYS A 531 -6.97 -26.27 26.50
C LYS A 531 -7.33 -26.10 25.03
N GLU A 532 -8.15 -27.03 24.56
CA GLU A 532 -8.62 -27.05 23.18
C GLU A 532 -9.49 -25.82 22.85
N PRO A 533 -9.20 -25.09 21.75
CA PRO A 533 -10.07 -24.00 21.30
C PRO A 533 -11.46 -24.50 20.94
N LYS A 534 -12.49 -23.85 21.49
CA LYS A 534 -13.88 -24.08 21.09
C LYS A 534 -14.20 -23.26 19.85
N ILE A 535 -14.86 -23.86 18.87
CA ILE A 535 -15.19 -23.21 17.61
C ILE A 535 -16.70 -23.05 17.53
N LEU A 536 -17.15 -21.82 17.33
CA LEU A 536 -18.55 -21.47 17.22
C LEU A 536 -18.84 -20.99 15.80
N THR A 537 -19.95 -21.44 15.21
CA THR A 537 -20.44 -21.00 13.90
C THR A 537 -21.93 -20.68 13.97
N ARG A 538 -22.38 -19.82 13.06
CA ARG A 538 -23.80 -19.46 12.91
C ARG A 538 -24.53 -20.31 11.90
N ASP A 539 -23.79 -21.02 11.07
CA ASP A 539 -24.38 -21.81 10.01
C ASP A 539 -24.69 -23.21 10.54
N HIS A 540 -25.98 -23.47 10.75
CA HIS A 540 -26.47 -24.76 11.23
C HIS A 540 -26.25 -25.91 10.23
N LYS A 541 -25.91 -25.62 8.97
CA LYS A 541 -25.52 -26.62 7.98
C LYS A 541 -24.03 -26.96 8.05
N THR A 542 -23.22 -26.16 8.76
CA THR A 542 -21.84 -26.52 9.05
C THR A 542 -21.86 -27.64 10.08
N ASP A 543 -21.45 -28.83 9.67
CA ASP A 543 -21.29 -29.97 10.54
C ASP A 543 -19.81 -30.35 10.66
N ASP A 544 -19.52 -31.44 11.35
CA ASP A 544 -18.17 -31.95 11.48
C ASP A 544 -17.58 -32.47 10.15
N LYS A 545 -18.27 -32.35 9.00
CA LYS A 545 -17.79 -32.83 7.70
C LYS A 545 -17.76 -31.75 6.61
N ASN A 546 -18.60 -30.72 6.72
CA ASN A 546 -18.78 -29.73 5.67
C ASN A 546 -18.49 -28.31 6.17
N PHE A 547 -17.40 -27.73 5.66
CA PHE A 547 -17.11 -26.31 5.83
C PHE A 547 -18.06 -25.44 5.01
N ILE A 548 -18.50 -24.33 5.62
CA ILE A 548 -19.23 -23.27 4.95
C ILE A 548 -18.56 -21.93 5.27
N GLU A 549 -18.39 -21.10 4.25
CA GLU A 549 -17.86 -19.74 4.40
C GLU A 549 -18.77 -18.90 5.32
N GLY A 550 -18.15 -18.19 6.27
CA GLY A 550 -18.90 -17.37 7.22
C GLY A 550 -18.08 -16.90 8.40
N ILE A 551 -18.76 -16.31 9.39
CA ILE A 551 -18.12 -15.86 10.63
C ILE A 551 -18.02 -17.02 11.61
N TYR A 552 -16.80 -17.30 12.05
CA TYR A 552 -16.48 -18.26 13.10
C TYR A 552 -15.88 -17.53 14.30
N SER A 553 -16.24 -17.97 15.51
CA SER A 553 -15.64 -17.49 16.76
C SER A 553 -14.86 -18.62 17.42
N PHE A 554 -13.57 -18.39 17.65
CA PHE A 554 -12.67 -19.27 18.37
C PHE A 554 -12.56 -18.78 19.81
N VAL A 555 -12.92 -19.62 20.76
CA VAL A 555 -12.93 -19.29 22.19
C VAL A 555 -11.87 -20.11 22.90
N VAL A 556 -10.98 -19.43 23.62
CA VAL A 556 -9.87 -20.05 24.35
C VAL A 556 -9.76 -19.46 25.75
N SER A 557 -9.27 -20.27 26.69
CA SER A 557 -8.98 -19.89 28.06
C SER A 557 -7.85 -20.77 28.59
N ASN A 558 -7.23 -20.38 29.71
CA ASN A 558 -6.27 -21.22 30.43
C ASN A 558 -6.97 -22.40 31.14
N ASN A 559 -8.27 -22.27 31.42
CA ASN A 559 -9.07 -23.24 32.15
C ASN A 559 -10.16 -23.87 31.26
N ASP A 560 -10.76 -24.97 31.71
CA ASP A 560 -11.88 -25.59 31.00
C ASP A 560 -13.09 -24.64 31.01
N LEU A 561 -13.66 -24.40 29.82
CA LEU A 561 -14.72 -23.43 29.62
C LEU A 561 -16.03 -24.13 29.20
N SER A 562 -17.09 -24.01 29.99
CA SER A 562 -18.44 -24.41 29.59
C SER A 562 -19.17 -23.23 28.95
N LEU A 563 -19.67 -23.39 27.72
CA LEU A 563 -20.39 -22.35 27.00
C LEU A 563 -21.90 -22.62 27.01
N ASN A 564 -22.70 -21.61 27.37
CA ASN A 564 -24.16 -21.64 27.25
C ASN A 564 -24.61 -20.85 26.02
N LEU A 565 -24.90 -21.55 24.93
CA LEU A 565 -25.25 -20.94 23.66
C LEU A 565 -26.76 -20.68 23.48
N SER A 566 -27.59 -20.96 24.50
CA SER A 566 -29.07 -20.87 24.40
C SER A 566 -29.60 -19.49 23.99
N LYS A 567 -28.87 -18.41 24.31
CA LYS A 567 -29.21 -17.02 23.95
C LYS A 567 -28.61 -16.57 22.62
N SER A 568 -27.79 -17.40 21.98
CA SER A 568 -27.11 -17.12 20.72
C SER A 568 -27.75 -17.90 19.56
N ASN A 569 -27.41 -17.54 18.32
CA ASN A 569 -27.64 -18.38 17.13
C ASN A 569 -26.38 -19.13 16.71
N PHE A 570 -25.41 -19.23 17.62
CA PHE A 570 -24.20 -19.98 17.37
C PHE A 570 -24.35 -21.40 17.89
N ILE A 571 -23.69 -22.32 17.19
CA ILE A 571 -23.52 -23.71 17.59
C ILE A 571 -22.02 -24.01 17.69
N GLU A 572 -21.67 -24.94 18.56
CA GLU A 572 -20.31 -25.48 18.62
C GLU A 572 -20.10 -26.45 17.45
N THR A 573 -18.93 -26.39 16.82
CA THR A 573 -18.54 -27.25 15.69
C THR A 573 -17.11 -27.71 15.87
N ASN A 574 -16.76 -28.89 15.34
CA ASN A 574 -15.38 -29.35 15.27
C ASN A 574 -14.82 -29.22 13.85
N VAL A 575 -15.40 -28.37 12.98
CA VAL A 575 -15.05 -28.28 11.55
C VAL A 575 -13.54 -28.16 11.30
N PHE A 576 -12.78 -27.45 12.15
CA PHE A 576 -11.33 -27.23 11.98
C PHE A 576 -10.42 -28.09 12.86
N LYS A 577 -10.99 -28.92 13.75
CA LYS A 577 -10.25 -29.67 14.77
C LYS A 577 -9.59 -30.92 14.19
N ASP A 578 -8.25 -30.91 14.08
CA ASP A 578 -7.39 -32.04 13.72
C ASP A 578 -7.85 -32.82 12.46
N LYS A 579 -8.37 -32.10 11.46
CA LYS A 579 -8.91 -32.66 10.21
C LYS A 579 -7.91 -32.67 9.06
N LYS A 580 -8.41 -33.05 7.87
CA LYS A 580 -7.69 -33.21 6.60
C LYS A 580 -6.55 -32.20 6.38
N PHE A 581 -6.79 -30.91 6.60
CA PHE A 581 -5.81 -29.85 6.33
C PHE A 581 -4.98 -29.41 7.55
N TYR A 582 -5.27 -29.88 8.76
CA TYR A 582 -4.60 -29.41 9.98
C TYR A 582 -3.08 -29.62 9.98
N GLN A 583 -2.64 -30.79 9.48
CA GLN A 583 -1.21 -31.10 9.34
C GLN A 583 -0.55 -30.24 8.25
N ASP A 584 -1.28 -29.99 7.15
CA ASP A 584 -0.75 -29.37 5.94
C ASP A 584 -0.61 -27.85 6.02
N VAL A 585 -1.46 -27.16 6.79
CA VAL A 585 -1.44 -25.69 6.85
C VAL A 585 -0.25 -25.14 7.62
N ASP A 586 0.39 -24.11 7.06
CA ASP A 586 1.47 -23.36 7.68
C ASP A 586 0.92 -22.34 8.69
N VAL A 587 1.59 -22.24 9.84
CA VAL A 587 1.24 -21.24 10.87
C VAL A 587 1.90 -19.89 10.58
N SER A 588 1.20 -18.80 10.86
CA SER A 588 1.79 -17.46 10.79
C SER A 588 2.67 -17.20 12.00
N THR A 589 3.89 -16.73 11.73
CA THR A 589 4.89 -16.38 12.76
C THR A 589 5.39 -14.96 12.53
N ASP A 590 6.16 -14.40 13.45
CA ASP A 590 6.78 -13.08 13.25
C ASP A 590 7.79 -13.05 12.09
N ASP A 591 8.35 -14.20 11.73
CA ASP A 591 9.20 -14.33 10.54
C ASP A 591 8.39 -14.52 9.26
N TRP A 592 7.25 -15.21 9.36
CA TRP A 592 6.35 -15.47 8.24
C TRP A 592 4.90 -15.07 8.61
N PRO A 593 4.59 -13.76 8.66
CA PRO A 593 3.32 -13.24 9.17
C PRO A 593 2.19 -13.27 8.12
N PHE A 594 2.25 -14.14 7.11
CA PHE A 594 1.30 -14.17 6.00
C PHE A 594 0.00 -14.90 6.39
N PHE A 595 -0.83 -14.25 7.21
CA PHE A 595 -2.06 -14.83 7.76
C PHE A 595 -2.98 -15.41 6.69
N TYR A 596 -3.22 -14.65 5.63
CA TYR A 596 -4.10 -15.06 4.53
C TYR A 596 -3.49 -16.10 3.58
N MET A 597 -2.23 -16.48 3.74
CA MET A 597 -1.64 -17.61 3.01
C MET A 597 -1.75 -18.86 3.87
N SER A 598 -2.56 -19.84 3.46
CA SER A 598 -2.66 -21.11 4.19
C SER A 598 -1.39 -21.96 4.07
N TYR A 599 -0.58 -21.73 3.03
CA TYR A 599 0.64 -22.48 2.72
C TYR A 599 1.76 -21.55 2.27
N ARG A 600 3.01 -21.94 2.54
CA ARG A 600 4.22 -21.35 1.98
C ARG A 600 4.37 -21.78 0.53
N ILE A 601 3.90 -20.93 -0.37
CA ILE A 601 4.01 -21.12 -1.82
C ILE A 601 4.37 -19.80 -2.48
N TYR A 602 4.89 -19.87 -3.71
CA TYR A 602 4.93 -18.72 -4.60
C TYR A 602 3.60 -18.66 -5.35
N PRO A 603 2.74 -17.67 -5.10
CA PRO A 603 1.50 -17.59 -5.84
C PRO A 603 1.78 -17.36 -7.33
N VAL A 604 1.24 -18.22 -8.19
CA VAL A 604 1.56 -18.21 -9.62
C VAL A 604 1.16 -16.88 -10.28
N SER A 605 -0.01 -16.37 -9.95
CA SER A 605 -0.52 -15.08 -10.42
C SER A 605 0.41 -13.91 -10.06
N TYR A 606 1.03 -13.94 -8.89
CA TYR A 606 2.03 -12.94 -8.50
C TYR A 606 3.31 -13.06 -9.31
N VAL A 607 3.84 -14.28 -9.46
CA VAL A 607 5.06 -14.52 -10.26
C VAL A 607 4.86 -14.07 -11.70
N VAL A 608 3.69 -14.33 -12.29
CA VAL A 608 3.33 -13.86 -13.63
C VAL A 608 3.31 -12.33 -13.69
N LEU A 609 2.63 -11.67 -12.76
CA LEU A 609 2.57 -10.20 -12.72
C LEU A 609 3.96 -9.58 -12.58
N ILE A 610 4.78 -10.06 -11.65
CA ILE A 610 6.16 -9.61 -11.44
C ILE A 610 6.97 -9.79 -12.71
N SER A 611 6.85 -10.94 -13.37
CA SER A 611 7.55 -11.23 -14.61
C SER A 611 7.13 -10.27 -15.73
N VAL A 612 5.83 -9.99 -15.86
CA VAL A 612 5.30 -9.01 -16.83
C VAL A 612 5.86 -7.63 -16.56
N ILE A 613 5.79 -7.15 -15.31
CA ILE A 613 6.31 -5.83 -14.92
C ILE A 613 7.82 -5.74 -15.16
N PHE A 614 8.57 -6.77 -14.81
CA PHE A 614 10.00 -6.83 -15.03
C PHE A 614 10.36 -6.78 -16.52
N LEU A 615 9.73 -7.62 -17.35
CA LEU A 615 9.97 -7.67 -18.79
C LEU A 615 9.61 -6.34 -19.47
N ILE A 616 8.46 -5.75 -19.09
CA ILE A 616 8.02 -4.46 -19.62
C ILE A 616 8.99 -3.36 -19.19
N SER A 617 9.46 -3.35 -17.94
CA SER A 617 10.46 -2.40 -17.44
C SER A 617 11.76 -2.49 -18.22
N LEU A 618 12.27 -3.71 -18.46
CA LEU A 618 13.48 -3.94 -19.26
C LEU A 618 13.32 -3.46 -20.71
N PHE A 619 12.20 -3.82 -21.35
CA PHE A 619 11.90 -3.39 -22.71
C PHE A 619 11.82 -1.87 -22.79
N PHE A 620 11.11 -1.25 -21.86
CA PHE A 620 10.91 0.19 -21.80
C PHE A 620 12.24 0.93 -21.58
N LEU A 621 13.06 0.46 -20.64
CA LEU A 621 14.40 0.99 -20.38
C LEU A 621 15.31 0.89 -21.61
N LYS A 622 15.37 -0.28 -22.25
CA LYS A 622 16.18 -0.50 -23.46
C LYS A 622 15.73 0.41 -24.59
N ASN A 623 14.41 0.58 -24.75
CA ASN A 623 13.82 1.40 -25.80
C ASN A 623 14.16 2.90 -25.64
N LEU A 624 14.22 3.40 -24.40
CA LEU A 624 14.46 4.82 -24.11
C LEU A 624 15.94 5.20 -23.97
N THR A 625 16.75 4.38 -23.30
CA THR A 625 18.09 4.79 -22.86
C THR A 625 19.21 4.40 -23.83
N LYS A 626 19.01 3.41 -24.70
CA LYS A 626 20.08 2.80 -25.53
C LYS A 626 21.37 2.50 -24.72
N MET A 627 21.23 2.16 -23.44
CA MET A 627 22.36 1.99 -22.53
C MET A 627 23.30 0.89 -23.00
N SER A 628 24.60 1.17 -23.08
CA SER A 628 25.64 0.17 -23.35
C SER A 628 26.11 -0.46 -22.05
N LEU A 629 26.30 -1.79 -22.05
CA LEU A 629 26.85 -2.55 -20.91
C LEU A 629 28.18 -1.98 -20.39
N SER A 630 28.96 -1.33 -21.26
CA SER A 630 30.24 -0.70 -20.92
C SER A 630 30.15 0.49 -19.95
N LYS A 631 28.97 1.10 -19.79
CA LYS A 631 28.76 2.23 -18.87
C LYS A 631 27.94 1.84 -17.63
N PHE A 632 27.58 0.57 -17.51
CA PHE A 632 26.77 0.06 -16.41
C PHE A 632 27.62 -0.16 -15.16
N SER A 633 27.25 0.47 -14.05
CA SER A 633 27.91 0.24 -12.76
C SER A 633 27.28 -0.97 -12.05
N PHE A 634 27.86 -2.15 -12.27
CA PHE A 634 27.49 -3.35 -11.52
C PHE A 634 27.62 -3.20 -10.00
N PRO A 635 28.67 -2.54 -9.45
CA PRO A 635 28.74 -2.28 -8.02
C PRO A 635 27.53 -1.48 -7.52
N SER A 636 27.18 -0.37 -8.19
CA SER A 636 26.04 0.47 -7.80
C SER A 636 24.71 -0.27 -7.92
N PHE A 637 24.55 -1.09 -8.97
CA PHE A 637 23.37 -1.93 -9.15
C PHE A 637 23.19 -2.92 -7.99
N PHE A 638 24.21 -3.71 -7.68
CA PHE A 638 24.11 -4.69 -6.58
C PHE A 638 23.97 -4.03 -5.20
N LEU A 639 24.60 -2.87 -4.98
CA LEU A 639 24.35 -2.05 -3.79
C LEU A 639 22.86 -1.65 -3.69
N GLY A 640 22.22 -1.35 -4.81
CA GLY A 640 20.79 -1.01 -4.87
C GLY A 640 19.89 -2.19 -4.56
N VAL A 641 20.22 -3.38 -5.08
CA VAL A 641 19.50 -4.63 -4.76
C VAL A 641 19.56 -4.90 -3.25
N GLY A 642 20.76 -4.86 -2.66
CA GLY A 642 20.95 -5.08 -1.23
C GLY A 642 20.26 -4.00 -0.38
N PHE A 643 20.33 -2.74 -0.80
CA PHE A 643 19.69 -1.61 -0.11
C PHE A 643 18.18 -1.80 0.00
N MET A 644 17.50 -2.13 -1.11
CA MET A 644 16.04 -2.31 -1.09
C MET A 644 15.63 -3.50 -0.20
N LEU A 645 16.36 -4.62 -0.25
CA LEU A 645 16.09 -5.77 0.62
C LEU A 645 16.23 -5.42 2.11
N MET A 646 17.25 -4.63 2.44
CA MET A 646 17.50 -4.14 3.80
C MET A 646 16.47 -3.12 4.25
N GLU A 647 16.08 -2.20 3.38
CA GLU A 647 15.02 -1.23 3.64
C GLU A 647 13.73 -1.93 4.00
N THR A 648 13.28 -2.85 3.15
CA THR A 648 12.08 -3.63 3.45
C THR A 648 12.22 -4.37 4.77
N LYS A 649 13.33 -5.09 4.99
CA LYS A 649 13.52 -5.83 6.24
C LYS A 649 13.46 -4.90 7.45
N GLY A 650 14.11 -3.74 7.37
CA GLY A 650 14.12 -2.71 8.39
C GLY A 650 12.71 -2.20 8.72
N ILE A 651 11.90 -1.89 7.72
CA ILE A 651 10.50 -1.45 7.92
C ILE A 651 9.72 -2.49 8.73
N THR A 652 9.95 -3.77 8.45
CA THR A 652 9.09 -4.85 8.90
C THR A 652 9.45 -5.36 10.29
N GLU A 653 10.73 -5.33 10.63
CA GLU A 653 11.18 -5.55 12.01
C GLU A 653 10.82 -4.36 12.91
N LEU A 654 10.92 -3.13 12.41
CA LEU A 654 10.53 -1.96 13.20
C LEU A 654 9.02 -1.88 13.42
N ALA A 655 8.20 -2.35 12.48
CA ALA A 655 6.76 -2.49 12.68
C ALA A 655 6.41 -3.43 13.86
N LYS A 656 7.23 -4.43 14.19
CA LYS A 656 7.01 -5.31 15.36
C LYS A 656 7.27 -4.62 16.71
N ILE A 657 8.04 -3.53 16.69
CA ILE A 657 8.48 -2.84 17.90
C ILE A 657 7.67 -1.58 18.15
N TYR A 658 7.30 -0.89 17.08
CA TYR A 658 6.57 0.37 17.14
C TYR A 658 5.10 0.25 16.71
N GLY A 659 4.65 -0.96 16.37
CA GLY A 659 3.37 -1.19 15.73
C GLY A 659 3.42 -0.91 14.22
N SER A 660 2.42 -1.39 13.50
CA SER A 660 2.34 -1.26 12.04
C SER A 660 1.86 0.13 11.58
N THR A 661 2.26 1.20 12.28
CA THR A 661 1.74 2.54 12.02
C THR A 661 2.48 3.24 10.88
N TRP A 662 1.76 4.09 10.15
CA TRP A 662 2.30 4.91 9.06
C TRP A 662 3.50 5.77 9.51
N PHE A 663 3.48 6.23 10.77
CA PHE A 663 4.54 7.05 11.38
C PHE A 663 5.86 6.26 11.50
N VAL A 664 5.79 4.96 11.84
CA VAL A 664 6.96 4.09 11.92
C VAL A 664 7.67 4.04 10.58
N VAL A 665 6.92 3.86 9.49
CA VAL A 665 7.54 3.74 8.16
C VAL A 665 8.25 5.04 7.76
N SER A 666 7.66 6.20 8.07
CA SER A 666 8.33 7.48 7.86
C SER A 666 9.61 7.61 8.70
N ILE A 667 9.61 7.16 9.96
CA ILE A 667 10.81 7.12 10.80
C ILE A 667 11.87 6.21 10.18
N VAL A 668 11.50 5.00 9.73
CA VAL A 668 12.45 4.04 9.16
C VAL A 668 13.15 4.62 7.95
N ILE A 669 12.39 5.13 6.98
CA ILE A 669 12.95 5.70 5.75
C ILE A 669 13.83 6.92 6.10
N THR A 670 13.38 7.78 7.01
CA THR A 670 14.19 8.92 7.48
C THR A 670 15.49 8.46 8.12
N ALA A 671 15.47 7.40 8.94
CA ALA A 671 16.66 6.84 9.58
C ALA A 671 17.63 6.23 8.54
N ILE A 672 17.11 5.48 7.56
CA ILE A 672 17.88 4.91 6.45
C ILE A 672 18.57 6.01 5.63
N LEU A 673 17.83 7.04 5.23
CA LEU A 673 18.37 8.18 4.49
C LEU A 673 19.40 8.97 5.32
N THR A 674 19.15 9.10 6.62
CA THR A 674 20.10 9.74 7.55
C THR A 674 21.40 8.93 7.66
N MET A 675 21.34 7.60 7.73
CA MET A 675 22.54 6.75 7.73
C MET A 675 23.32 6.86 6.41
N ALA A 676 22.64 6.92 5.27
CA ALA A 676 23.28 7.17 3.98
C ALA A 676 23.95 8.56 3.94
N TYR A 677 23.31 9.58 4.51
CA TYR A 677 23.86 10.94 4.60
C TYR A 677 25.10 11.00 5.49
N LEU A 678 25.04 10.38 6.67
CA LEU A 678 26.17 10.27 7.59
C LEU A 678 27.35 9.54 6.95
N ALA A 679 27.08 8.47 6.21
CA ALA A 679 28.11 7.75 5.45
C ALA A 679 28.77 8.65 4.39
N ASN A 680 27.97 9.42 3.66
CA ASN A 680 28.50 10.36 2.68
C ASN A 680 29.35 11.46 3.33
N LEU A 681 28.89 12.03 4.45
CA LEU A 681 29.66 13.00 5.25
C LEU A 681 30.98 12.42 5.76
N PHE A 682 31.01 11.14 6.13
CA PHE A 682 32.21 10.45 6.59
C PHE A 682 33.30 10.45 5.50
N ILE A 683 32.92 10.22 4.25
CA ILE A 683 33.83 10.30 3.09
C ILE A 683 34.25 11.76 2.81
N ILE A 684 33.32 12.71 2.88
CA ILE A 684 33.63 14.15 2.70
C ILE A 684 34.65 14.65 3.73
N LYS A 685 34.57 14.19 4.98
CA LYS A 685 35.53 14.54 6.05
C LYS A 685 36.93 13.92 5.85
N GLY A 686 37.15 13.19 4.77
CA GLY A 686 38.47 12.65 4.42
C GLY A 686 38.90 11.45 5.27
N ILE A 687 37.97 10.78 5.95
CA ILE A 687 38.31 9.64 6.81
C ILE A 687 38.75 8.46 5.95
N LYS A 688 39.97 7.98 6.19
CA LYS A 688 40.58 6.90 5.41
C LYS A 688 40.04 5.54 5.87
N ILE A 689 39.21 4.92 5.04
CA ILE A 689 38.76 3.53 5.17
C ILE A 689 39.00 2.83 3.83
N SER A 690 39.40 1.56 3.79
CA SER A 690 39.59 0.81 2.52
C SER A 690 38.27 0.22 2.01
N ILE A 691 38.20 -0.16 0.72
CA ILE A 691 37.00 -0.80 0.17
C ILE A 691 36.76 -2.17 0.82
N ASN A 692 37.83 -2.93 1.09
CA ASN A 692 37.76 -4.22 1.78
C ASN A 692 37.18 -4.08 3.19
N GLN A 693 37.62 -3.06 3.95
CA GLN A 693 37.07 -2.79 5.29
C GLN A 693 35.59 -2.43 5.23
N ILE A 694 35.16 -1.60 4.28
CA ILE A 694 33.74 -1.23 4.14
C ILE A 694 32.88 -2.49 3.94
N TYR A 695 33.23 -3.35 2.98
CA TYR A 695 32.44 -4.55 2.71
C TYR A 695 32.55 -5.60 3.82
N PHE A 696 33.70 -5.71 4.50
CA PHE A 696 33.84 -6.54 5.69
C PHE A 696 32.86 -6.11 6.78
N PHE A 697 32.84 -4.82 7.15
CA PHE A 697 31.92 -4.32 8.17
C PHE A 697 30.45 -4.36 7.72
N LEU A 698 30.19 -4.17 6.43
CA LEU A 698 28.84 -4.35 5.86
C LEU A 698 28.35 -5.78 6.07
N ILE A 699 29.10 -6.78 5.62
CA ILE A 699 28.70 -8.18 5.77
C ILE A 699 28.64 -8.59 7.25
N LEU A 700 29.60 -8.15 8.07
CA LEU A 700 29.59 -8.41 9.51
C LEU A 700 28.34 -7.81 10.18
N SER A 701 27.98 -6.57 9.85
CA SER A 701 26.78 -5.93 10.37
C SER A 701 25.50 -6.68 9.97
N LEU A 702 25.43 -7.21 8.75
CA LEU A 702 24.31 -8.03 8.29
C LEU A 702 24.24 -9.38 9.00
N LEU A 703 25.38 -10.04 9.23
CA LEU A 703 25.44 -11.28 10.01
C LEU A 703 25.01 -11.06 11.46
N LEU A 704 25.39 -9.92 12.05
CA LEU A 704 24.92 -9.51 13.38
C LEU A 704 23.40 -9.26 13.36
N SER A 705 22.87 -8.49 12.40
CA SER A 705 21.43 -8.25 12.27
C SER A 705 20.64 -9.56 12.05
N TYR A 706 21.18 -10.48 11.23
CA TYR A 706 20.61 -11.81 11.02
C TYR A 706 20.60 -12.63 12.32
N SER A 707 21.71 -12.66 13.06
CA SER A 707 21.80 -13.38 14.33
C SER A 707 20.82 -12.81 15.37
N LEU A 708 20.72 -11.49 15.47
CA LEU A 708 19.80 -10.80 16.36
C LEU A 708 18.33 -11.08 16.02
N SER A 709 18.00 -11.38 14.76
CA SER A 709 16.63 -11.73 14.37
C SER A 709 16.13 -13.06 14.96
N PHE A 710 17.01 -13.90 15.52
CA PHE A 710 16.64 -15.12 16.24
C PHE A 710 16.45 -14.89 17.74
N ILE A 711 16.79 -13.71 18.26
CA ILE A 711 16.61 -13.39 19.68
C ILE A 711 15.16 -13.00 19.93
N ASN A 712 14.54 -13.69 20.88
CA ASN A 712 13.22 -13.35 21.39
C ASN A 712 13.31 -12.11 22.29
N PHE A 713 12.94 -10.95 21.76
CA PHE A 713 13.00 -9.69 22.49
C PHE A 713 11.89 -9.52 23.56
N TYR A 714 11.02 -10.52 23.77
CA TYR A 714 9.86 -10.44 24.70
C TYR A 714 10.22 -10.14 26.16
N ASN A 715 11.46 -10.40 26.59
CA ASN A 715 11.88 -10.22 27.97
C ASN A 715 12.66 -8.92 28.22
N TYR A 716 12.86 -8.09 27.19
CA TYR A 716 13.63 -6.84 27.31
C TYR A 716 12.73 -5.62 27.44
N PRO A 717 13.15 -4.56 28.17
CA PRO A 717 12.39 -3.32 28.26
C PRO A 717 12.09 -2.71 26.89
N ILE A 718 10.81 -2.42 26.62
CA ILE A 718 10.36 -1.93 25.30
C ILE A 718 11.04 -0.63 24.88
N LEU A 719 11.28 0.28 25.83
CA LEU A 719 11.94 1.56 25.58
C LEU A 719 13.38 1.37 25.08
N LEU A 720 14.08 0.38 25.64
CA LEU A 720 15.43 0.02 25.24
C LEU A 720 15.43 -0.55 23.81
N LEU A 721 14.48 -1.44 23.50
CA LEU A 721 14.34 -2.03 22.17
C LEU A 721 14.00 -0.99 21.11
N LYS A 722 13.11 -0.05 21.43
CA LYS A 722 12.77 1.08 20.57
C LYS A 722 14.02 1.90 20.21
N LEU A 723 14.96 2.11 21.13
CA LEU A 723 16.18 2.86 20.80
C LEU A 723 17.24 2.03 20.05
N ILE A 724 17.51 0.81 20.52
CA ILE A 724 18.64 0.00 20.04
C ILE A 724 18.37 -0.63 18.68
N ILE A 725 17.16 -1.17 18.48
CA ILE A 725 16.87 -1.97 17.28
C ILE A 725 16.92 -1.15 15.99
N PRO A 726 16.36 0.08 15.89
CA PRO A 726 16.53 0.90 14.69
C PRO A 726 17.98 1.16 14.33
N ILE A 727 18.83 1.44 15.33
CA ILE A 727 20.25 1.71 15.12
C ILE A 727 20.91 0.47 14.53
N ILE A 728 20.70 -0.70 15.15
CA ILE A 728 21.27 -1.96 14.69
C ILE A 728 20.79 -2.32 13.28
N LEU A 729 19.49 -2.19 13.00
CA LEU A 729 18.91 -2.56 11.71
C LEU A 729 19.34 -1.63 10.57
N THR A 730 19.60 -0.36 10.88
CA THR A 730 20.03 0.64 9.89
C THR A 730 21.55 0.74 9.77
N PHE A 731 22.32 0.16 10.69
CA PHE A 731 23.78 0.19 10.65
C PHE A 731 24.40 -0.40 9.37
N PRO A 732 23.87 -1.51 8.79
CA PRO A 732 24.35 -1.97 7.47
C PRO A 732 24.17 -0.93 6.37
N VAL A 733 23.12 -0.09 6.44
CA VAL A 733 22.88 0.98 5.47
C VAL A 733 24.00 2.02 5.51
N PHE A 734 24.57 2.31 6.68
CA PHE A 734 25.73 3.20 6.79
C PHE A 734 26.92 2.67 5.97
N PHE A 735 27.29 1.39 6.12
CA PHE A 735 28.40 0.81 5.34
C PHE A 735 28.06 0.67 3.85
N SER A 736 26.81 0.34 3.50
CA SER A 736 26.34 0.38 2.12
C SER A 736 26.45 1.79 1.53
N GLY A 737 26.13 2.82 2.31
CA GLY A 737 26.31 4.23 1.95
C GLY A 737 27.78 4.59 1.72
N LEU A 738 28.70 4.11 2.57
CA LEU A 738 30.14 4.33 2.38
C LEU A 738 30.64 3.71 1.06
N ALA A 739 30.18 2.50 0.75
CA ALA A 739 30.50 1.83 -0.50
C ALA A 739 29.97 2.63 -1.70
N PHE A 740 28.72 3.09 -1.63
CA PHE A 740 28.11 3.89 -2.68
C PHE A 740 28.80 5.24 -2.88
N SER A 741 29.08 5.99 -1.80
CA SER A 741 29.79 7.28 -1.87
C SER A 741 31.18 7.15 -2.48
N LYS A 742 31.91 6.05 -2.22
CA LYS A 742 33.18 5.79 -2.91
C LYS A 742 33.03 5.50 -4.39
N GLU A 743 32.00 4.75 -4.77
CA GLU A 743 31.70 4.50 -6.17
C GLU A 743 31.31 5.81 -6.91
N LEU A 744 30.63 6.75 -6.24
CA LEU A 744 30.36 8.08 -6.80
C LEU A 744 31.65 8.82 -7.16
N VAL A 745 32.64 8.81 -6.27
CA VAL A 745 33.96 9.42 -6.51
C VAL A 745 34.69 8.71 -7.65
N ARG A 746 34.65 7.38 -7.70
CA ARG A 746 35.34 6.57 -8.73
C ARG A 746 34.81 6.79 -10.14
N TYR A 747 33.48 6.86 -10.30
CA TYR A 747 32.84 7.03 -11.60
C TYR A 747 32.82 8.49 -12.08
N GLY A 748 32.96 9.47 -11.19
CA GLY A 748 32.93 10.90 -11.53
C GLY A 748 31.58 11.38 -12.08
N SER A 749 30.52 10.58 -11.95
CA SER A 749 29.16 10.91 -12.38
C SER A 749 28.13 10.37 -11.40
N THR A 750 27.50 11.26 -10.64
CA THR A 750 26.44 10.93 -9.69
C THR A 750 25.23 10.29 -10.38
N ALA A 751 24.81 10.89 -11.49
CA ALA A 751 23.62 10.49 -12.21
C ALA A 751 23.68 9.05 -12.75
N ASN A 752 24.84 8.59 -13.24
CA ASN A 752 24.98 7.21 -13.74
C ASN A 752 24.95 6.18 -12.60
N ALA A 753 25.66 6.48 -11.50
CA ALA A 753 25.70 5.62 -10.33
C ALA A 753 24.31 5.50 -9.67
N LEU A 754 23.60 6.63 -9.51
CA LEU A 754 22.23 6.68 -8.99
C LEU A 754 21.25 5.91 -9.90
N SER A 755 21.35 6.09 -11.22
CA SER A 755 20.52 5.35 -12.16
C SER A 755 20.70 3.83 -12.01
N CYS A 756 21.95 3.33 -12.00
CA CYS A 756 22.22 1.91 -11.79
C CYS A 756 21.73 1.41 -10.42
N ASN A 757 21.90 2.22 -9.37
CA ASN A 757 21.46 1.89 -8.03
C ASN A 757 19.94 1.74 -7.92
N ILE A 758 19.18 2.68 -8.49
CA ILE A 758 17.71 2.61 -8.51
C ILE A 758 17.21 1.41 -9.33
N LEU A 759 17.87 1.08 -10.45
CA LEU A 759 17.56 -0.15 -11.20
C LEU A 759 17.82 -1.42 -10.37
N GLY A 760 18.87 -1.40 -9.56
CA GLY A 760 19.14 -2.44 -8.58
C GLY A 760 18.04 -2.54 -7.53
N ALA A 761 17.59 -1.40 -7.00
CA ALA A 761 16.51 -1.34 -6.01
C ALA A 761 15.21 -1.95 -6.57
N ILE A 762 14.89 -1.73 -7.85
CA ILE A 762 13.74 -2.40 -8.50
C ILE A 762 13.87 -3.92 -8.43
N VAL A 763 15.05 -4.47 -8.77
CA VAL A 763 15.30 -5.91 -8.67
C VAL A 763 15.25 -6.40 -7.22
N GLY A 764 15.79 -5.64 -6.27
CA GLY A 764 15.68 -5.93 -4.84
C GLY A 764 14.23 -6.00 -4.36
N GLY A 765 13.38 -5.07 -4.81
CA GLY A 765 11.94 -5.07 -4.51
C GLY A 765 11.21 -6.27 -5.11
N LEU A 766 11.65 -6.78 -6.26
CA LEU A 766 11.15 -8.05 -6.82
C LEU A 766 11.69 -9.29 -6.11
N LEU A 767 12.89 -9.22 -5.54
CA LEU A 767 13.48 -10.34 -4.78
C LEU A 767 12.95 -10.44 -3.35
N GLU A 768 12.38 -9.36 -2.81
CA GLU A 768 11.68 -9.36 -1.52
C GLU A 768 10.62 -10.48 -1.44
N TYR A 769 9.97 -10.80 -2.55
CA TYR A 769 8.90 -11.79 -2.63
C TYR A 769 9.33 -13.21 -2.22
N ASN A 770 10.64 -13.50 -2.18
CA ASN A 770 11.15 -14.75 -1.61
C ASN A 770 10.75 -14.96 -0.15
N SER A 771 10.41 -13.87 0.57
CA SER A 771 9.87 -13.95 1.92
C SER A 771 8.53 -14.69 2.04
N MET A 772 7.70 -14.71 0.98
CA MET A 772 6.42 -15.44 0.99
C MET A 772 6.61 -16.96 1.11
N TYR A 773 7.78 -17.48 0.69
CA TYR A 773 8.12 -18.88 0.85
C TYR A 773 9.04 -19.09 2.07
N PHE A 774 10.16 -18.36 2.12
CA PHE A 774 11.22 -18.59 3.11
C PHE A 774 11.08 -17.82 4.44
N GLY A 775 10.21 -16.81 4.52
CA GLY A 775 10.15 -15.87 5.66
C GLY A 775 11.08 -14.66 5.51
N PHE A 776 10.90 -13.65 6.36
CA PHE A 776 11.63 -12.37 6.27
C PHE A 776 13.10 -12.46 6.66
N LYS A 777 13.49 -13.41 7.49
CA LYS A 777 14.89 -13.67 7.85
C LYS A 777 15.74 -14.02 6.63
N PHE A 778 15.15 -14.66 5.62
CA PHE A 778 15.83 -15.01 4.37
C PHE A 778 16.32 -13.77 3.59
N LEU A 779 15.66 -12.62 3.76
CA LEU A 779 16.07 -11.38 3.07
C LEU A 779 17.48 -10.91 3.47
N TYR A 780 17.93 -11.21 4.69
CA TYR A 780 19.32 -10.94 5.09
C TYR A 780 20.32 -11.76 4.26
N LEU A 781 20.03 -13.03 4.01
CA LEU A 781 20.91 -13.91 3.22
C LEU A 781 21.00 -13.42 1.76
N LEU A 782 19.88 -13.01 1.18
CA LEU A 782 19.86 -12.38 -0.13
C LEU A 782 20.67 -11.08 -0.15
N ALA A 783 20.47 -10.21 0.85
CA ALA A 783 21.22 -8.96 0.94
C ALA A 783 22.73 -9.21 1.05
N ILE A 784 23.17 -10.15 1.89
CA ILE A 784 24.58 -10.56 2.02
C ILE A 784 25.13 -11.02 0.67
N PHE A 785 24.40 -11.88 -0.05
CA PHE A 785 24.80 -12.35 -1.37
C PHE A 785 25.00 -11.20 -2.36
N PHE A 786 24.05 -10.26 -2.45
CA PHE A 786 24.16 -9.14 -3.39
C PHE A 786 25.24 -8.13 -2.98
N TYR A 787 25.43 -7.87 -1.69
CA TYR A 787 26.54 -7.04 -1.24
C TYR A 787 27.91 -7.68 -1.49
N PHE A 788 28.00 -9.01 -1.40
CA PHE A 788 29.18 -9.74 -1.84
C PHE A 788 29.40 -9.62 -3.36
N MET A 789 28.34 -9.69 -4.17
CA MET A 789 28.46 -9.44 -5.62
C MET A 789 28.88 -8.00 -5.95
N ALA A 790 28.43 -7.03 -5.16
CA ALA A 790 28.88 -5.64 -5.25
C ALA A 790 30.39 -5.53 -4.93
N TYR A 791 30.87 -6.21 -3.89
CA TYR A 791 32.29 -6.27 -3.53
C TYR A 791 33.15 -6.85 -4.66
N VAL A 792 32.78 -8.02 -5.18
CA VAL A 792 33.51 -8.69 -6.26
C VAL A 792 33.57 -7.80 -7.50
N SER A 793 32.45 -7.13 -7.82
CA SER A 793 32.38 -6.21 -8.96
C SER A 793 33.24 -4.97 -8.76
N SER A 794 33.29 -4.42 -7.54
CA SER A 794 34.10 -3.25 -7.18
C SER A 794 35.61 -3.55 -7.29
N ASN A 795 36.04 -4.76 -6.91
CA ASN A 795 37.44 -5.18 -6.99
C ASN A 795 37.91 -5.53 -8.41
N LYS A 796 37.03 -6.08 -9.26
CA LYS A 796 37.36 -6.31 -10.68
C LYS A 796 37.68 -5.00 -11.40
N LEU A 797 36.96 -3.92 -11.07
CA LEU A 797 37.24 -2.58 -11.58
C LEU A 797 38.60 -2.01 -11.13
N SER A 798 39.12 -2.43 -9.96
CA SER A 798 40.44 -2.02 -9.47
C SER A 798 41.62 -2.81 -10.05
N LEU A 799 41.37 -3.95 -10.70
CA LEU A 799 42.42 -4.79 -11.32
C LEU A 799 42.63 -4.49 -12.82
N VAL A 800 41.69 -3.75 -13.44
CA VAL A 800 41.71 -3.39 -14.87
C VAL A 800 42.32 -2.00 -15.11
N ARG A 801 42.71 -1.30 -14.04
CA ARG A 801 43.56 -0.10 -14.05
C ARG A 801 44.80 -0.39 -13.23
#